data_AF-A0A956LXE5-F1
#
_entry.id   AF-A0A956LXE5-F1
#
_cell.length_a   1.000
_cell.length_b   1.000
_cell.length_c   1.000
_cell.angle_alpha   90.00
_cell.angle_beta   90.00
_cell.angle_gamma   90.00
#
_symmetry.space_group_name_H-M   'P 1'
#
loop_
_entity.id
_entity.type
_entity.pdbx_description
1 polymer ?
#
loop_
_entity_poly.entity_id
_entity_poly.type
_entity_poly.pdbx_seq_one_letter_code
_entity_poly.pdbx_strand_id
1 'polypeptide(L)'
;MRRLDSWWFASVLLLWAVPSWAVTNDECLDCHDFPSDRFAKSVHADLECVDCHEDADVEELPHEEELSPVYCGNCHDDAQVDYDSSIHGQASKRGERYAPHCWDCHGNHDILSPDDPASKTFKMNVPYLCGECHREGSPVSRTYDIGQHNIVDNYSQSIHGEGLFKKGLMVTATCNNCHTSHRVLPHTDPNASISPRNIAQTCMQCHSRIEDVHSKVIRGELWEKRPGAIPACTDCHLPHKVRKEAVSLNISDRDCLKCHERPDLVQVVEGDTLTLAPVSRQDLDTSIHTNIPCVKCHSDVNPALHRPCEPSGKVDCSACHAKISDEYFASGHGQDYLAGTEQAPYCTTCHGDHHVLAHYDDQSPTYRAAIPTLCGECHQPGGKAGEVRDLPNIGAAADYSSSVHGRGLTEKGLLPTAVCIDCHGSHMILERADEKSMVNPNNLPATCGTCHEGIFKQYVKSIHYTWDGKSAHFVGQQNGGGPIHLTADSTGASAAGMLHHGTALGEMPTCATCHSSHTIKQVEGDAFLNEVTNQCGSCHEELAETYLETMHGKAYVLGYTKAAKCSDCHGAHDIRAVDDPASTVGFRHIVDTCKKCHEDANLRFTGYLTHATHHDPKKYPALYYTYWAMTFLLLGVFTFFGVHTLMWMPRSFRAMRERMIAKKRSETVPRYYIQRFTRGQRFTHLLVIVSFLSLATTGMTLKFSSTPWAGWIANALGGVRQAGNIHRAAAVITFSYFAFHITSLVLMKRRQHIGWVKLLLGKGSMMFNAKDIKDFWGTLKWFVGAGPRPSYGRFTYWEKFDYLAVFWGVAVIGLSGLMLWFPEFFTRFVPGWLLNVATIVHSDEALLAVGFIFTVHFFNTHLRPEAFPMDTVVFTGLTPLEEYKHDRPDEYERLKASGELKKRVVSRTVSKRKDLTIRTFGYIFLTVGVVLIGLIIYSVLFGYK
;
A
#
# COMPACT_ATOMS: atom_id res chain seq x y z
N MET A 1 -41.50 34.84 -6.66
CA MET A 1 -42.84 34.35 -7.05
C MET A 1 -42.65 32.95 -7.64
N ARG A 2 -43.39 31.96 -7.11
CA ARG A 2 -43.84 30.67 -7.69
C ARG A 2 -42.79 29.84 -8.49
N ARG A 3 -42.20 28.76 -7.95
CA ARG A 3 -42.69 27.35 -7.99
C ARG A 3 -43.57 27.05 -9.20
N LEU A 4 -43.12 26.15 -10.09
CA LEU A 4 -43.86 25.02 -10.68
C LEU A 4 -42.99 24.28 -11.74
N ASP A 5 -42.73 23.01 -11.46
CA ASP A 5 -42.76 21.83 -12.33
C ASP A 5 -41.88 21.73 -13.60
N SER A 6 -40.76 21.00 -13.46
CA SER A 6 -39.99 20.41 -14.57
C SER A 6 -39.94 18.88 -14.44
N TRP A 7 -41.11 18.24 -14.31
CA TRP A 7 -41.31 16.78 -14.23
C TRP A 7 -42.18 16.24 -15.38
N TRP A 8 -42.17 16.90 -16.55
CA TRP A 8 -43.03 16.53 -17.69
C TRP A 8 -42.30 16.21 -19.01
N PHE A 9 -40.97 16.35 -19.10
CA PHE A 9 -40.24 16.09 -20.35
C PHE A 9 -39.47 14.76 -20.40
N ALA A 10 -39.51 13.93 -19.36
CA ALA A 10 -38.80 12.64 -19.33
C ALA A 10 -39.69 11.41 -19.59
N SER A 11 -40.98 11.59 -19.93
CA SER A 11 -41.94 10.48 -20.04
C SER A 11 -42.55 10.28 -21.44
N VAL A 12 -42.04 10.95 -22.48
CA VAL A 12 -42.58 10.84 -23.85
C VAL A 12 -41.61 10.20 -24.85
N LEU A 13 -40.39 9.83 -24.42
CA LEU A 13 -39.40 9.12 -25.26
C LEU A 13 -39.26 7.62 -24.93
N LEU A 14 -40.31 7.02 -24.36
CA LEU A 14 -40.36 5.60 -23.98
C LEU A 14 -41.50 4.81 -24.67
N LEU A 15 -42.09 5.35 -25.75
CA LEU A 15 -43.23 4.73 -26.46
C LEU A 15 -43.03 4.57 -27.98
N TRP A 16 -41.79 4.62 -28.47
CA TRP A 16 -41.44 4.33 -29.88
C TRP A 16 -40.24 3.37 -29.98
N ALA A 17 -40.12 2.42 -29.05
CA ALA A 17 -39.40 1.19 -29.35
C ALA A 17 -40.41 0.30 -30.08
N VAL A 18 -40.46 0.43 -31.40
CA VAL A 18 -41.03 -0.62 -32.24
C VAL A 18 -40.21 -1.87 -31.92
N PRO A 19 -40.80 -2.99 -31.48
CA PRO A 19 -40.04 -4.24 -31.42
C PRO A 19 -39.51 -4.47 -32.83
N SER A 20 -38.20 -4.52 -33.03
CA SER A 20 -37.64 -5.02 -34.27
C SER A 20 -38.03 -6.49 -34.35
N TRP A 21 -38.90 -6.83 -35.29
CA TRP A 21 -39.22 -8.20 -35.65
C TRP A 21 -38.05 -8.71 -36.49
N ALA A 22 -36.89 -8.92 -35.88
CA ALA A 22 -35.77 -9.58 -36.55
C ALA A 22 -35.98 -11.08 -36.42
N VAL A 23 -35.90 -11.80 -37.54
CA VAL A 23 -36.05 -13.26 -37.55
C VAL A 23 -34.90 -13.89 -36.75
N THR A 24 -35.24 -14.78 -35.81
CA THR A 24 -34.28 -15.45 -34.92
C THR A 24 -33.77 -16.77 -35.50
N ASN A 25 -32.64 -17.25 -34.99
CA ASN A 25 -32.08 -18.56 -35.33
C ASN A 25 -33.08 -19.71 -35.13
N ASP A 26 -33.85 -19.70 -34.04
CA ASP A 26 -34.85 -20.74 -33.76
C ASP A 26 -35.95 -20.77 -34.82
N GLU A 27 -36.39 -19.60 -35.31
CA GLU A 27 -37.39 -19.48 -36.37
C GLU A 27 -36.86 -19.98 -37.74
N CYS A 28 -35.56 -19.79 -38.01
CA CYS A 28 -34.90 -20.36 -39.18
C CYS A 28 -34.78 -21.88 -39.10
N LEU A 29 -34.39 -22.43 -37.94
CA LEU A 29 -34.18 -23.86 -37.73
C LEU A 29 -35.48 -24.68 -37.70
N ASP A 30 -36.62 -24.04 -37.43
CA ASP A 30 -37.95 -24.67 -37.53
C ASP A 30 -38.30 -25.09 -38.98
N CYS A 31 -37.74 -24.41 -39.98
CA CYS A 31 -37.98 -24.70 -41.40
C CYS A 31 -36.78 -25.31 -42.13
N HIS A 32 -35.55 -24.99 -41.70
CA HIS A 32 -34.31 -25.46 -42.32
C HIS A 32 -33.62 -26.55 -41.49
N ASP A 33 -33.50 -27.75 -42.05
CA ASP A 33 -32.75 -28.86 -41.45
C ASP A 33 -31.23 -28.61 -41.58
N PHE A 34 -30.71 -27.77 -40.68
CA PHE A 34 -29.32 -27.37 -40.62
C PHE A 34 -28.61 -28.04 -39.42
N PRO A 35 -27.40 -28.61 -39.58
CA PRO A 35 -26.64 -29.18 -38.48
C PRO A 35 -26.10 -28.09 -37.55
N SER A 36 -26.94 -27.61 -36.63
CA SER A 36 -26.66 -26.54 -35.66
C SER A 36 -25.37 -26.76 -34.86
N ASP A 37 -25.00 -28.02 -34.61
CA ASP A 37 -23.73 -28.41 -33.97
C ASP A 37 -22.47 -27.92 -34.69
N ARG A 38 -22.53 -27.64 -36.00
CA ARG A 38 -21.39 -27.11 -36.77
C ARG A 38 -21.26 -25.60 -36.62
N PHE A 39 -22.38 -24.88 -36.68
CA PHE A 39 -22.41 -23.42 -36.50
C PHE A 39 -22.11 -23.02 -35.05
N ALA A 40 -22.58 -23.80 -34.07
CA ALA A 40 -22.29 -23.58 -32.66
C ALA A 40 -20.78 -23.63 -32.31
N LYS A 41 -19.95 -24.20 -33.19
CA LYS A 41 -18.47 -24.24 -33.03
C LYS A 41 -17.77 -23.14 -33.81
N SER A 42 -18.50 -22.39 -34.62
CA SER A 42 -17.94 -21.30 -35.40
C SER A 42 -17.58 -20.12 -34.49
N VAL A 43 -16.61 -19.32 -34.92
CA VAL A 43 -16.30 -18.02 -34.30
C VAL A 43 -17.45 -17.02 -34.41
N HIS A 44 -18.46 -17.31 -35.25
CA HIS A 44 -19.68 -16.52 -35.43
C HIS A 44 -20.90 -17.14 -34.72
N ALA A 45 -20.71 -18.08 -33.79
CA ALA A 45 -21.81 -18.78 -33.13
C ALA A 45 -22.79 -17.87 -32.38
N ASP A 46 -22.37 -16.66 -32.01
CA ASP A 46 -23.18 -15.64 -31.32
C ASP A 46 -24.02 -14.76 -32.28
N LEU A 47 -23.91 -14.97 -33.61
CA LEU A 47 -24.70 -14.24 -34.61
C LEU A 47 -26.01 -14.95 -34.94
N GLU A 48 -27.01 -14.17 -35.33
CA GLU A 48 -28.26 -14.66 -35.92
C GLU A 48 -28.05 -14.96 -37.42
N CYS A 49 -28.79 -15.91 -37.99
CA CYS A 49 -28.66 -16.33 -39.38
C CYS A 49 -28.84 -15.15 -40.34
N VAL A 50 -29.75 -14.24 -40.01
CA VAL A 50 -30.05 -13.02 -40.79
C VAL A 50 -28.93 -11.98 -40.75
N ASP A 51 -28.03 -12.02 -39.76
CA ASP A 51 -26.86 -11.14 -39.72
C ASP A 51 -25.89 -11.43 -40.88
N CYS A 52 -25.95 -12.65 -41.44
CA CYS A 52 -25.17 -13.07 -42.62
C CYS A 52 -26.04 -13.18 -43.88
N HIS A 53 -27.29 -13.62 -43.72
CA HIS A 53 -28.29 -13.73 -44.78
C HIS A 53 -29.30 -12.59 -44.66
N GLU A 54 -28.87 -11.35 -44.93
CA GLU A 54 -29.70 -10.14 -44.75
C GLU A 54 -31.03 -10.24 -45.52
N ASP A 55 -31.02 -10.85 -46.70
CA ASP A 55 -32.17 -11.07 -47.56
C ASP A 55 -33.12 -12.19 -47.09
N ALA A 56 -32.81 -12.84 -45.96
CA ALA A 56 -33.73 -13.72 -45.23
C ALA A 56 -34.50 -13.01 -44.09
N ASP A 57 -34.16 -11.75 -43.75
CA ASP A 57 -34.88 -10.95 -42.74
C ASP A 57 -36.16 -10.36 -43.34
N VAL A 58 -37.21 -11.18 -43.41
CA VAL A 58 -38.51 -10.83 -44.00
C VAL A 58 -39.62 -10.81 -42.95
N GLU A 59 -40.62 -9.94 -43.14
CA GLU A 59 -41.76 -9.79 -42.21
C GLU A 59 -42.67 -11.04 -42.15
N GLU A 60 -42.71 -11.86 -43.21
CA GLU A 60 -43.49 -13.10 -43.28
C GLU A 60 -42.66 -14.25 -43.86
N LEU A 61 -42.45 -15.32 -43.08
CA LEU A 61 -41.82 -16.57 -43.53
C LEU A 61 -42.86 -17.48 -44.22
N PRO A 62 -42.46 -18.26 -45.26
CA PRO A 62 -41.10 -18.47 -45.76
C PRO A 62 -40.59 -17.35 -46.69
N HIS A 63 -39.28 -17.07 -46.63
CA HIS A 63 -38.56 -16.19 -47.55
C HIS A 63 -38.43 -16.80 -48.96
N GLU A 64 -37.99 -16.03 -49.96
CA GLU A 64 -37.75 -16.54 -51.33
C GLU A 64 -36.74 -17.71 -51.34
N GLU A 65 -36.93 -18.69 -52.23
CA GLU A 65 -36.14 -19.95 -52.24
C GLU A 65 -34.64 -19.73 -52.55
N GLU A 66 -34.27 -18.65 -53.23
CA GLU A 66 -32.90 -18.38 -53.65
C GLU A 66 -32.39 -17.10 -52.96
N LEU A 67 -31.60 -17.29 -51.89
CA LEU A 67 -30.93 -16.20 -51.18
C LEU A 67 -29.64 -15.79 -51.91
N SER A 68 -29.26 -14.53 -51.79
CA SER A 68 -27.98 -14.04 -52.28
C SER A 68 -26.82 -14.67 -51.51
N PRO A 69 -25.64 -14.85 -52.15
CA PRO A 69 -24.44 -15.28 -51.45
C PRO A 69 -24.04 -14.28 -50.35
N VAL A 70 -23.68 -14.80 -49.18
CA VAL A 70 -23.24 -14.02 -48.01
C VAL A 70 -22.06 -13.12 -48.37
N TYR A 71 -22.15 -11.84 -48.00
CA TYR A 71 -21.08 -10.87 -48.18
C TYR A 71 -20.37 -10.53 -46.86
N CYS A 72 -19.25 -11.20 -46.60
CA CYS A 72 -18.47 -11.04 -45.37
C CYS A 72 -17.93 -9.60 -45.16
N GLY A 73 -17.84 -8.79 -46.22
CA GLY A 73 -17.31 -7.43 -46.18
C GLY A 73 -18.17 -6.44 -45.39
N ASN A 74 -19.42 -6.78 -45.06
CA ASN A 74 -20.27 -5.95 -44.20
C ASN A 74 -19.69 -5.80 -42.78
N CYS A 75 -18.92 -6.80 -42.31
CA CYS A 75 -18.25 -6.76 -41.01
C CYS A 75 -16.72 -6.87 -41.11
N HIS A 76 -16.17 -7.36 -42.23
CA HIS A 76 -14.73 -7.51 -42.48
C HIS A 76 -14.25 -6.63 -43.64
N ASP A 77 -14.44 -5.32 -43.49
CA ASP A 77 -14.16 -4.32 -44.52
C ASP A 77 -12.67 -4.31 -44.96
N ASP A 78 -11.73 -4.30 -44.02
CA ASP A 78 -10.29 -4.31 -44.33
C ASP A 78 -9.88 -5.57 -45.12
N ALA A 79 -10.34 -6.74 -44.68
CA ALA A 79 -10.04 -8.00 -45.35
C ALA A 79 -10.68 -8.09 -46.74
N GLN A 80 -11.88 -7.53 -46.89
CA GLN A 80 -12.59 -7.47 -48.16
C GLN A 80 -11.88 -6.54 -49.15
N VAL A 81 -11.38 -5.39 -48.71
CA VAL A 81 -10.59 -4.47 -49.55
C VAL A 81 -9.31 -5.14 -50.05
N ASP A 82 -8.60 -5.85 -49.17
CA ASP A 82 -7.39 -6.58 -49.53
C ASP A 82 -7.69 -7.72 -50.51
N TYR A 83 -8.72 -8.52 -50.26
CA TYR A 83 -9.19 -9.59 -51.15
C TYR A 83 -9.57 -9.06 -52.53
N ASP A 84 -10.34 -7.97 -52.58
CA ASP A 84 -10.77 -7.32 -53.81
C ASP A 84 -9.59 -6.84 -54.67
N SER A 85 -8.48 -6.46 -54.04
CA SER A 85 -7.25 -6.04 -54.73
C SER A 85 -6.36 -7.21 -55.14
N SER A 86 -6.58 -8.41 -54.61
CA SER A 86 -5.80 -9.61 -54.89
C SER A 86 -6.13 -10.23 -56.25
N ILE A 87 -5.26 -11.12 -56.74
CA ILE A 87 -5.52 -11.88 -57.97
C ILE A 87 -6.77 -12.76 -57.84
N HIS A 88 -7.09 -13.26 -56.65
CA HIS A 88 -8.27 -14.08 -56.39
C HIS A 88 -9.56 -13.25 -56.44
N GLY A 89 -9.60 -12.10 -55.78
CA GLY A 89 -10.76 -11.20 -55.82
C GLY A 89 -10.98 -10.59 -57.20
N GLN A 90 -9.91 -10.26 -57.93
CA GLN A 90 -10.02 -9.82 -59.33
C GLN A 90 -10.54 -10.93 -60.25
N ALA A 91 -10.15 -12.19 -60.04
CA ALA A 91 -10.70 -13.33 -60.77
C ALA A 91 -12.18 -13.57 -60.43
N SER A 92 -12.57 -13.45 -59.15
CA SER A 92 -13.96 -13.58 -58.70
C SER A 92 -14.86 -12.49 -59.31
N LYS A 93 -14.41 -11.22 -59.30
CA LYS A 93 -15.11 -10.09 -59.94
C LYS A 93 -15.30 -10.26 -61.45
N ARG A 94 -14.41 -10.99 -62.11
CA ARG A 94 -14.53 -11.33 -63.54
C ARG A 94 -15.42 -12.54 -63.81
N GLY A 95 -16.00 -13.15 -62.78
CA GLY A 95 -16.85 -14.33 -62.89
C GLY A 95 -16.09 -15.58 -63.32
N GLU A 96 -14.79 -15.67 -63.00
CA GLU A 96 -13.99 -16.84 -63.37
C GLU A 96 -14.38 -18.07 -62.56
N ARG A 97 -14.62 -19.18 -63.26
CA ARG A 97 -15.21 -20.41 -62.70
C ARG A 97 -14.48 -21.02 -61.48
N TYR A 98 -13.18 -20.80 -61.38
CA TYR A 98 -12.35 -21.39 -60.30
C TYR A 98 -11.75 -20.33 -59.37
N ALA A 99 -12.29 -19.11 -59.37
CA ALA A 99 -11.88 -18.09 -58.42
C ALA A 99 -12.38 -18.47 -57.00
N PRO A 100 -11.49 -18.51 -55.99
CA PRO A 100 -11.89 -18.85 -54.63
C PRO A 100 -12.54 -17.65 -53.94
N HIS A 101 -13.58 -17.90 -53.16
CA HIS A 101 -14.28 -16.94 -52.29
C HIS A 101 -13.80 -17.09 -50.83
N CYS A 102 -14.26 -16.20 -49.95
CA CYS A 102 -13.88 -16.20 -48.53
C CYS A 102 -14.12 -17.58 -47.85
N TRP A 103 -15.25 -18.21 -48.16
CA TRP A 103 -15.64 -19.51 -47.57
C TRP A 103 -14.84 -20.71 -48.09
N ASP A 104 -14.21 -20.59 -49.26
CA ASP A 104 -13.35 -21.67 -49.79
C ASP A 104 -12.10 -21.83 -48.91
N CYS A 105 -11.60 -20.72 -48.35
CA CYS A 105 -10.47 -20.67 -47.44
C CYS A 105 -10.84 -20.85 -45.97
N HIS A 106 -11.92 -20.23 -45.51
CA HIS A 106 -12.27 -20.17 -44.08
C HIS A 106 -13.31 -21.19 -43.62
N GLY A 107 -14.06 -21.80 -44.53
CA GLY A 107 -15.28 -22.56 -44.20
C GLY A 107 -16.53 -21.72 -44.40
N ASN A 108 -17.71 -22.33 -44.28
CA ASN A 108 -18.99 -21.66 -44.50
C ASN A 108 -19.72 -21.37 -43.18
N HIS A 109 -20.52 -22.31 -42.69
CA HIS A 109 -21.15 -22.26 -41.38
C HIS A 109 -20.30 -22.93 -40.30
N ASP A 110 -19.06 -23.30 -40.61
CA ASP A 110 -18.09 -23.94 -39.71
C ASP A 110 -16.76 -23.16 -39.68
N ILE A 111 -16.82 -21.84 -39.73
CA ILE A 111 -15.63 -20.98 -39.69
C ILE A 111 -14.99 -21.07 -38.31
N LEU A 112 -13.83 -21.71 -38.23
CA LEU A 112 -13.07 -21.91 -37.00
C LEU A 112 -11.92 -20.91 -36.86
N SER A 113 -11.52 -20.63 -35.62
CA SER A 113 -10.35 -19.77 -35.33
C SER A 113 -9.09 -20.31 -36.02
N PRO A 114 -8.22 -19.45 -36.58
CA PRO A 114 -6.93 -19.86 -37.15
C PRO A 114 -5.98 -20.56 -36.15
N ASP A 115 -6.25 -20.48 -34.85
CA ASP A 115 -5.50 -21.17 -33.81
C ASP A 115 -6.01 -22.60 -33.54
N ASP A 116 -7.21 -22.95 -34.02
CA ASP A 116 -7.78 -24.29 -33.88
C ASP A 116 -7.14 -25.24 -34.91
N PRO A 117 -6.53 -26.37 -34.50
CA PRO A 117 -5.95 -27.35 -35.42
C PRO A 117 -6.90 -27.91 -36.49
N ALA A 118 -8.21 -27.87 -36.25
CA ALA A 118 -9.23 -28.29 -37.20
C ALA A 118 -9.57 -27.21 -38.24
N SER A 119 -9.15 -25.95 -38.02
CA SER A 119 -9.38 -24.85 -38.97
C SER A 119 -8.59 -25.03 -40.25
N LYS A 120 -9.21 -24.73 -41.40
CA LYS A 120 -8.53 -24.75 -42.71
C LYS A 120 -7.36 -23.77 -42.76
N THR A 121 -7.47 -22.64 -42.06
CA THR A 121 -6.44 -21.59 -42.01
C THR A 121 -5.44 -21.79 -40.88
N PHE A 122 -5.56 -22.87 -40.10
CA PHE A 122 -4.55 -23.27 -39.15
C PHE A 122 -3.21 -23.45 -39.83
N LYS A 123 -2.13 -22.99 -39.19
CA LYS A 123 -0.83 -22.84 -39.84
C LYS A 123 -0.24 -24.15 -40.41
N MET A 124 -0.54 -25.31 -39.83
CA MET A 124 -0.16 -26.61 -40.41
C MET A 124 -0.97 -26.98 -41.66
N ASN A 125 -2.19 -26.46 -41.77
CA ASN A 125 -3.15 -26.78 -42.83
C ASN A 125 -3.00 -25.83 -44.03
N VAL A 126 -2.44 -24.64 -43.85
CA VAL A 126 -2.25 -23.63 -44.92
C VAL A 126 -1.60 -24.19 -46.20
N PRO A 127 -0.49 -24.97 -46.16
CA PRO A 127 0.10 -25.50 -47.39
C PRO A 127 -0.83 -26.48 -48.14
N TYR A 128 -1.66 -27.22 -47.40
CA TYR A 128 -2.65 -28.11 -47.99
C TYR A 128 -3.84 -27.33 -48.56
N LEU A 129 -4.32 -26.30 -47.84
CA LEU A 129 -5.39 -25.41 -48.26
C LEU A 129 -5.06 -24.74 -49.61
N CYS A 130 -3.90 -24.08 -49.69
CA CYS A 130 -3.44 -23.50 -50.96
C CYS A 130 -3.24 -24.59 -52.03
N GLY A 131 -2.76 -25.76 -51.61
CA GLY A 131 -2.55 -26.93 -52.45
C GLY A 131 -3.83 -27.47 -53.10
N GLU A 132 -5.01 -27.32 -52.51
CA GLU A 132 -6.27 -27.81 -53.10
C GLU A 132 -6.49 -27.26 -54.52
N CYS A 133 -6.13 -25.98 -54.70
CA CYS A 133 -6.22 -25.29 -55.98
C CYS A 133 -4.87 -25.18 -56.71
N HIS A 134 -3.72 -25.10 -56.03
CA HIS A 134 -2.43 -24.84 -56.70
C HIS A 134 -1.51 -26.06 -56.87
N ARG A 135 -1.92 -27.26 -56.45
CA ARG A 135 -1.15 -28.49 -56.72
C ARG A 135 -1.33 -29.00 -58.15
N GLU A 136 -0.39 -29.81 -58.59
CA GLU A 136 -0.40 -30.45 -59.90
C GLU A 136 -1.68 -31.26 -60.10
N GLY A 137 -2.33 -31.00 -61.23
CA GLY A 137 -3.56 -31.69 -61.59
C GLY A 137 -4.82 -31.18 -60.91
N SER A 138 -4.78 -30.07 -60.17
CA SER A 138 -5.99 -29.33 -59.77
C SER A 138 -6.72 -28.70 -60.97
N PRO A 139 -8.01 -28.33 -60.86
CA PRO A 139 -8.72 -27.61 -61.91
C PRO A 139 -8.06 -26.30 -62.34
N VAL A 140 -7.48 -25.56 -61.39
CA VAL A 140 -6.78 -24.29 -61.67
C VAL A 140 -5.46 -24.55 -62.40
N SER A 141 -4.64 -25.51 -61.95
CA SER A 141 -3.37 -25.86 -62.60
C SER A 141 -3.54 -26.44 -64.01
N ARG A 142 -4.70 -27.02 -64.33
CA ARG A 142 -5.03 -27.51 -65.69
C ARG A 142 -5.57 -26.40 -66.61
N THR A 143 -6.12 -25.34 -66.06
CA THR A 143 -6.82 -24.29 -66.82
C THR A 143 -5.94 -23.06 -67.02
N TYR A 144 -5.07 -22.75 -66.06
CA TYR A 144 -4.19 -21.58 -66.07
C TYR A 144 -2.72 -22.02 -66.09
N ASP A 145 -1.89 -21.30 -66.84
CA ASP A 145 -0.44 -21.52 -66.87
C ASP A 145 0.22 -20.94 -65.60
N ILE A 146 0.58 -21.82 -64.67
CA ILE A 146 1.27 -21.46 -63.43
C ILE A 146 2.74 -21.85 -63.60
N GLY A 147 3.64 -20.86 -63.63
CA GLY A 147 5.05 -21.05 -64.00
C GLY A 147 5.92 -21.87 -63.03
N GLN A 148 5.37 -22.51 -62.01
CA GLN A 148 6.08 -23.40 -61.09
C GLN A 148 5.35 -24.74 -60.96
N HIS A 149 6.12 -25.82 -60.85
CA HIS A 149 5.61 -27.20 -60.71
C HIS A 149 6.11 -27.86 -59.42
N ASN A 150 5.35 -28.83 -58.96
CA ASN A 150 5.47 -29.60 -57.72
C ASN A 150 5.59 -28.69 -56.49
N ILE A 151 4.78 -27.61 -56.42
CA ILE A 151 4.96 -26.52 -55.45
C ILE A 151 4.82 -27.03 -54.01
N VAL A 152 3.77 -27.81 -53.73
CA VAL A 152 3.50 -28.37 -52.39
C VAL A 152 4.57 -29.38 -51.99
N ASP A 153 4.96 -30.26 -52.92
CA ASP A 153 6.01 -31.27 -52.68
C ASP A 153 7.37 -30.61 -52.44
N ASN A 154 7.75 -29.62 -53.23
CA ASN A 154 9.01 -28.90 -53.08
C ASN A 154 9.05 -28.09 -51.78
N TYR A 155 7.93 -27.44 -51.41
CA TYR A 155 7.82 -26.76 -50.13
C TYR A 155 8.03 -27.75 -48.98
N SER A 156 7.37 -28.91 -49.00
CA SER A 156 7.46 -29.93 -47.95
C SER A 156 8.90 -30.46 -47.74
N GLN A 157 9.73 -30.41 -48.78
CA GLN A 157 11.14 -30.82 -48.75
C GLN A 157 12.11 -29.68 -48.42
N SER A 158 11.64 -28.43 -48.41
CA SER A 158 12.44 -27.27 -48.03
C SER A 158 12.72 -27.25 -46.52
N ILE A 159 13.63 -26.39 -46.07
CA ILE A 159 13.87 -26.20 -44.64
C ILE A 159 12.62 -25.70 -43.91
N HIS A 160 11.75 -24.95 -44.60
CA HIS A 160 10.47 -24.49 -44.05
C HIS A 160 9.46 -25.64 -43.95
N GLY A 161 9.32 -26.47 -44.99
CA GLY A 161 8.45 -27.64 -44.93
C GLY A 161 8.95 -28.70 -43.94
N GLU A 162 10.26 -28.90 -43.81
CA GLU A 162 10.83 -29.77 -42.80
C GLU A 162 10.59 -29.23 -41.38
N GLY A 163 10.80 -27.92 -41.18
CA GLY A 163 10.49 -27.24 -39.92
C GLY A 163 9.02 -27.42 -39.52
N LEU A 164 8.11 -27.15 -40.45
CA LEU A 164 6.66 -27.25 -40.21
C LEU A 164 6.22 -28.70 -40.02
N PHE A 165 6.42 -29.58 -41.01
CA PHE A 165 5.83 -30.92 -41.02
C PHE A 165 6.61 -31.97 -40.22
N LYS A 166 7.94 -31.93 -40.23
CA LYS A 166 8.75 -32.96 -39.54
C LYS A 166 9.11 -32.56 -38.12
N LYS A 167 9.30 -31.26 -37.87
CA LYS A 167 9.71 -30.74 -36.56
C LYS A 167 8.58 -30.06 -35.79
N GLY A 168 7.39 -29.89 -36.40
CA GLY A 168 6.23 -29.28 -35.74
C GLY A 168 6.41 -27.80 -35.39
N LEU A 169 7.33 -27.10 -36.06
CA LEU A 169 7.65 -25.71 -35.75
C LEU A 169 6.61 -24.77 -36.36
N MET A 170 5.63 -24.39 -35.55
CA MET A 170 4.57 -23.45 -35.91
C MET A 170 5.06 -22.04 -36.20
N VAL A 171 6.31 -21.69 -35.90
CA VAL A 171 6.90 -20.39 -36.27
C VAL A 171 7.40 -20.36 -37.72
N THR A 172 7.52 -21.51 -38.36
CA THR A 172 8.08 -21.63 -39.70
C THR A 172 7.18 -20.97 -40.76
N ALA A 173 7.80 -20.40 -41.80
CA ALA A 173 7.08 -19.68 -42.86
C ALA A 173 6.24 -20.62 -43.73
N THR A 174 4.96 -20.29 -43.92
CA THR A 174 3.99 -20.94 -44.81
C THR A 174 3.69 -20.07 -46.04
N CYS A 175 2.91 -20.57 -46.99
CA CYS A 175 2.63 -19.89 -48.26
C CYS A 175 2.17 -18.44 -48.07
N ASN A 176 1.28 -18.19 -47.10
CA ASN A 176 0.76 -16.86 -46.79
C ASN A 176 1.77 -15.93 -46.08
N ASN A 177 2.84 -16.44 -45.44
CA ASN A 177 3.90 -15.57 -44.92
C ASN A 177 4.70 -14.92 -46.05
N CYS A 178 4.82 -15.61 -47.18
CA CYS A 178 5.47 -15.06 -48.36
C CYS A 178 4.47 -14.31 -49.24
N HIS A 179 3.30 -14.89 -49.54
CA HIS A 179 2.33 -14.35 -50.50
C HIS A 179 1.24 -13.43 -49.91
N THR A 180 1.22 -13.23 -48.59
CA THR A 180 0.11 -12.64 -47.81
C THR A 180 -1.17 -13.49 -47.84
N SER A 181 -2.11 -13.24 -46.91
CA SER A 181 -3.34 -14.05 -46.78
C SER A 181 -4.48 -13.55 -47.65
N HIS A 182 -4.83 -12.27 -47.56
CA HIS A 182 -5.97 -11.68 -48.30
C HIS A 182 -5.55 -10.83 -49.50
N ARG A 183 -4.29 -10.36 -49.55
CA ARG A 183 -3.78 -9.49 -50.64
C ARG A 183 -2.78 -10.21 -51.55
N VAL A 184 -3.14 -11.40 -52.01
CA VAL A 184 -2.26 -12.21 -52.88
C VAL A 184 -2.08 -11.55 -54.25
N LEU A 185 -0.89 -10.98 -54.48
CA LEU A 185 -0.53 -10.32 -55.75
C LEU A 185 0.45 -11.19 -56.57
N PRO A 186 0.46 -11.07 -57.90
CA PRO A 186 1.42 -11.78 -58.74
C PRO A 186 2.84 -11.26 -58.50
N HIS A 187 3.84 -12.14 -58.62
CA HIS A 187 5.27 -11.81 -58.39
C HIS A 187 5.82 -10.67 -59.27
N THR A 188 5.16 -10.40 -60.40
CA THR A 188 5.48 -9.31 -61.32
C THR A 188 4.98 -7.94 -60.84
N ASP A 189 4.06 -7.91 -59.87
CA ASP A 189 3.56 -6.67 -59.29
C ASP A 189 4.62 -6.10 -58.33
N PRO A 190 5.06 -4.83 -58.51
CA PRO A 190 6.06 -4.21 -57.64
C PRO A 190 5.60 -4.09 -56.18
N ASN A 191 4.29 -4.13 -55.91
CA ASN A 191 3.73 -4.08 -54.55
C ASN A 191 3.56 -5.47 -53.92
N ALA A 192 3.80 -6.56 -54.67
CA ALA A 192 3.78 -7.90 -54.09
C ALA A 192 4.91 -8.06 -53.06
N SER A 193 4.63 -8.72 -51.94
CA SER A 193 5.62 -9.10 -50.92
C SER A 193 6.75 -9.95 -51.51
N ILE A 194 6.44 -10.76 -52.53
CA ILE A 194 7.42 -11.61 -53.23
C ILE A 194 8.05 -10.95 -54.47
N SER A 195 7.80 -9.66 -54.72
CA SER A 195 8.46 -8.97 -55.83
C SER A 195 9.97 -8.92 -55.61
N PRO A 196 10.82 -8.91 -56.65
CA PRO A 196 12.26 -8.81 -56.49
C PRO A 196 12.73 -7.62 -55.63
N ARG A 197 11.92 -6.56 -55.54
CA ARG A 197 12.20 -5.38 -54.71
C ARG A 197 11.87 -5.59 -53.23
N ASN A 198 10.84 -6.37 -52.93
CA ASN A 198 10.32 -6.53 -51.56
C ASN A 198 10.73 -7.86 -50.91
N ILE A 199 11.22 -8.83 -51.69
CA ILE A 199 11.51 -10.18 -51.22
C ILE A 199 12.50 -10.24 -50.05
N ALA A 200 13.50 -9.35 -50.01
CA ALA A 200 14.43 -9.26 -48.88
C ALA A 200 13.71 -8.85 -47.60
N GLN A 201 12.84 -7.83 -47.67
CA GLN A 201 12.03 -7.37 -46.54
C GLN A 201 11.08 -8.47 -46.05
N THR A 202 10.49 -9.24 -46.96
CA THR A 202 9.63 -10.39 -46.64
C THR A 202 10.39 -11.47 -45.89
N CYS A 203 11.61 -11.82 -46.31
CA CYS A 203 12.46 -12.77 -45.58
C CYS A 203 12.89 -12.24 -44.21
N MET A 204 13.17 -10.94 -44.10
CA MET A 204 13.58 -10.29 -42.85
C MET A 204 12.48 -10.23 -41.78
N GLN A 205 11.21 -10.50 -42.14
CA GLN A 205 10.15 -10.67 -41.14
C GLN A 205 10.44 -11.82 -40.16
N CYS A 206 11.26 -12.80 -40.58
CA CYS A 206 11.69 -13.91 -39.73
C CYS A 206 13.22 -14.02 -39.59
N HIS A 207 13.99 -13.44 -40.53
CA HIS A 207 15.45 -13.47 -40.50
C HIS A 207 16.04 -12.09 -40.20
N SER A 208 16.13 -11.74 -38.91
CA SER A 208 16.50 -10.40 -38.41
C SER A 208 17.91 -9.91 -38.79
N ARG A 209 18.85 -10.82 -39.11
CA ARG A 209 20.26 -10.49 -39.40
C ARG A 209 20.78 -11.05 -40.72
N ILE A 210 19.90 -11.39 -41.66
CA ILE A 210 20.35 -12.00 -42.92
C ILE A 210 21.19 -11.04 -43.78
N GLU A 211 20.97 -9.73 -43.66
CA GLU A 211 21.78 -8.69 -44.33
C GLU A 211 23.21 -8.62 -43.77
N ASP A 212 23.40 -8.80 -42.45
CA ASP A 212 24.72 -8.89 -41.81
C ASP A 212 25.53 -10.08 -42.32
N VAL A 213 24.85 -11.17 -42.69
CA VAL A 213 25.48 -12.37 -43.26
C VAL A 213 25.78 -12.16 -44.75
N HIS A 214 24.87 -11.55 -45.51
CA HIS A 214 25.03 -11.30 -46.94
C HIS A 214 26.16 -10.30 -47.26
N SER A 215 26.29 -9.23 -46.47
CA SER A 215 27.36 -8.24 -46.62
C SER A 215 28.77 -8.80 -46.38
N LYS A 216 28.88 -9.91 -45.64
CA LYS A 216 30.14 -10.65 -45.44
C LYS A 216 30.52 -11.52 -46.64
N VAL A 217 29.53 -11.94 -47.45
CA VAL A 217 29.73 -12.89 -48.57
C VAL A 217 29.80 -12.18 -49.94
N ILE A 218 29.06 -11.08 -50.13
CA ILE A 218 29.03 -10.30 -51.38
C ILE A 218 29.82 -8.99 -51.19
N ARG A 219 30.82 -8.72 -52.05
CA ARG A 219 31.63 -7.50 -51.98
C ARG A 219 30.75 -6.24 -52.06
N GLY A 220 30.87 -5.36 -51.06
CA GLY A 220 30.11 -4.10 -50.95
C GLY A 220 30.14 -3.20 -52.18
N GLU A 221 31.24 -3.20 -52.95
CA GLU A 221 31.39 -2.39 -54.18
C GLU A 221 30.35 -2.69 -55.29
N LEU A 222 29.69 -3.86 -55.25
CA LEU A 222 28.63 -4.23 -56.19
C LEU A 222 27.31 -3.48 -55.91
N TRP A 223 27.08 -3.05 -54.67
CA TRP A 223 25.90 -2.25 -54.28
C TRP A 223 25.92 -0.85 -54.90
N GLU A 224 27.11 -0.27 -55.09
CA GLU A 224 27.28 1.11 -55.54
C GLU A 224 27.38 1.25 -57.06
N LYS A 225 27.96 0.25 -57.76
CA LYS A 225 28.34 0.38 -59.19
C LYS A 225 27.24 -0.01 -60.17
N ARG A 226 26.31 -0.91 -59.81
CA ARG A 226 25.21 -1.36 -60.67
C ARG A 226 23.97 -1.76 -59.85
N PRO A 227 23.00 -0.86 -59.65
CA PRO A 227 21.72 -1.19 -59.04
C PRO A 227 21.03 -2.33 -59.82
N GLY A 228 20.77 -3.46 -59.16
CA GLY A 228 20.19 -4.66 -59.77
C GLY A 228 21.19 -5.74 -60.23
N ALA A 229 22.50 -5.55 -60.04
CA ALA A 229 23.51 -6.60 -60.31
C ALA A 229 23.67 -7.63 -59.17
N ILE A 230 22.99 -7.42 -58.05
CA ILE A 230 23.02 -8.31 -56.89
C ILE A 230 21.85 -9.29 -57.03
N PRO A 231 22.10 -10.60 -56.99
CA PRO A 231 21.04 -11.59 -57.01
C PRO A 231 20.08 -11.37 -55.82
N ALA A 232 18.78 -11.38 -56.06
CA ALA A 232 17.79 -11.46 -55.00
C ALA A 232 18.00 -12.77 -54.21
N CYS A 233 17.54 -12.83 -52.95
CA CYS A 233 17.67 -14.04 -52.13
C CYS A 233 17.20 -15.31 -52.86
N THR A 234 16.13 -15.16 -53.67
CA THR A 234 15.51 -16.22 -54.46
C THR A 234 16.31 -16.70 -55.67
N ASP A 235 17.31 -15.93 -56.11
CA ASP A 235 18.14 -16.27 -57.27
C ASP A 235 19.17 -17.36 -56.92
N CYS A 236 19.62 -17.37 -55.67
CA CYS A 236 20.50 -18.39 -55.12
C CYS A 236 19.73 -19.46 -54.32
N HIS A 237 18.71 -19.05 -53.56
CA HIS A 237 17.84 -19.92 -52.76
C HIS A 237 16.43 -19.98 -53.35
N LEU A 238 16.18 -20.94 -54.22
CA LEU A 238 14.86 -21.10 -54.83
C LEU A 238 13.82 -21.55 -53.78
N PRO A 239 12.81 -20.72 -53.44
CA PRO A 239 11.87 -21.02 -52.35
C PRO A 239 10.91 -22.18 -52.67
N HIS A 240 10.77 -22.49 -53.97
CA HIS A 240 9.93 -23.58 -54.47
C HIS A 240 10.75 -24.71 -55.13
N LYS A 241 12.07 -24.81 -54.89
CA LYS A 241 12.93 -25.91 -55.39
C LYS A 241 14.10 -26.23 -54.43
N VAL A 242 14.30 -27.49 -54.07
CA VAL A 242 15.40 -27.91 -53.16
C VAL A 242 16.67 -28.27 -53.94
N ARG A 243 17.82 -27.64 -53.60
CA ARG A 243 19.17 -28.07 -54.04
C ARG A 243 19.87 -28.85 -52.92
N LYS A 244 20.26 -30.10 -53.17
CA LYS A 244 20.84 -31.01 -52.15
C LYS A 244 22.37 -30.96 -52.04
N GLU A 245 23.08 -30.20 -52.90
CA GLU A 245 24.55 -30.31 -53.00
C GLU A 245 25.41 -29.54 -51.96
N ALA A 246 24.85 -28.72 -51.05
CA ALA A 246 25.63 -27.76 -50.25
C ALA A 246 26.05 -28.21 -48.81
N VAL A 247 26.29 -29.52 -48.55
CA VAL A 247 26.42 -30.04 -47.16
C VAL A 247 27.85 -30.37 -46.67
N SER A 248 28.92 -30.24 -47.44
CA SER A 248 30.24 -30.80 -47.01
C SER A 248 31.44 -29.85 -47.03
N LEU A 249 31.53 -28.93 -46.07
CA LEU A 249 32.80 -28.34 -45.60
C LEU A 249 32.80 -28.30 -44.07
N ASN A 250 32.95 -29.45 -43.40
CA ASN A 250 33.03 -29.51 -41.93
C ASN A 250 34.40 -30.01 -41.47
N ILE A 251 35.10 -29.21 -40.65
CA ILE A 251 36.17 -29.65 -39.76
C ILE A 251 35.55 -30.42 -38.58
N SER A 252 36.22 -31.47 -38.09
CA SER A 252 35.69 -32.31 -37.00
C SER A 252 36.07 -31.76 -35.62
N ASP A 253 35.24 -31.99 -34.60
CA ASP A 253 35.52 -31.54 -33.22
C ASP A 253 36.84 -32.11 -32.68
N ARG A 254 37.20 -33.33 -33.11
CA ARG A 254 38.49 -33.95 -32.80
C ARG A 254 39.68 -33.14 -33.30
N ASP A 255 39.53 -32.44 -34.43
CA ASP A 255 40.60 -31.60 -34.96
C ASP A 255 40.78 -30.32 -34.13
N CYS A 256 39.71 -29.79 -33.56
CA CYS A 256 39.78 -28.67 -32.61
C CYS A 256 40.41 -29.11 -31.27
N LEU A 257 39.97 -30.24 -30.72
CA LEU A 257 40.41 -30.72 -29.41
C LEU A 257 41.90 -31.07 -29.35
N LYS A 258 42.55 -31.45 -30.45
CA LYS A 258 44.01 -31.67 -30.51
C LYS A 258 44.83 -30.51 -29.93
N CYS A 259 44.33 -29.29 -30.06
CA CYS A 259 44.97 -28.10 -29.51
C CYS A 259 44.25 -27.62 -28.25
N HIS A 260 42.92 -27.57 -28.25
CA HIS A 260 42.15 -26.96 -27.17
C HIS A 260 42.05 -27.81 -25.89
N GLU A 261 42.32 -29.12 -25.94
CA GLU A 261 42.36 -29.96 -24.72
C GLU A 261 43.65 -29.82 -23.92
N ARG A 262 44.63 -29.06 -24.42
CA ARG A 262 45.94 -28.91 -23.81
C ARG A 262 45.96 -27.84 -22.72
N PRO A 263 46.50 -28.13 -21.52
CA PRO A 263 46.53 -27.19 -20.40
C PRO A 263 47.57 -26.07 -20.53
N ASP A 264 48.48 -26.19 -21.50
CA ASP A 264 49.60 -25.26 -21.74
C ASP A 264 49.37 -24.33 -22.94
N LEU A 265 48.13 -24.27 -23.45
CA LEU A 265 47.81 -23.46 -24.62
C LEU A 265 47.84 -21.96 -24.27
N VAL A 266 48.64 -21.20 -24.99
CA VAL A 266 48.74 -19.74 -24.85
C VAL A 266 48.39 -19.05 -26.16
N GLN A 267 47.70 -17.93 -26.06
CA GLN A 267 47.42 -17.02 -27.15
C GLN A 267 48.24 -15.74 -26.94
N VAL A 268 48.89 -15.25 -27.99
CA VAL A 268 49.59 -13.96 -27.95
C VAL A 268 48.75 -12.93 -28.69
N VAL A 269 48.30 -11.90 -27.99
CA VAL A 269 47.50 -10.79 -28.54
C VAL A 269 48.23 -9.49 -28.22
N GLU A 270 48.58 -8.72 -29.25
CA GLU A 270 49.25 -7.40 -29.13
C GLU A 270 50.52 -7.35 -28.25
N GLY A 271 51.19 -8.50 -28.04
CA GLY A 271 52.42 -8.60 -27.24
C GLY A 271 52.22 -9.19 -25.85
N ASP A 272 50.98 -9.34 -25.38
CA ASP A 272 50.63 -10.00 -24.13
C ASP A 272 50.33 -11.49 -24.35
N THR A 273 50.79 -12.33 -23.42
CA THR A 273 50.57 -13.79 -23.45
C THR A 273 49.40 -14.15 -22.54
N LEU A 274 48.29 -14.57 -23.13
CA LEU A 274 47.08 -15.02 -22.45
C LEU A 274 47.06 -16.55 -22.41
N THR A 275 47.05 -17.15 -21.22
CA THR A 275 46.84 -18.59 -21.08
C THR A 275 45.37 -18.91 -21.33
N LEU A 276 45.09 -19.81 -22.27
CA LEU A 276 43.74 -20.27 -22.55
C LEU A 276 43.40 -21.44 -21.63
N ALA A 277 42.20 -21.43 -21.05
CA ALA A 277 41.71 -22.57 -20.29
C ALA A 277 41.53 -23.80 -21.22
N PRO A 278 41.99 -24.99 -20.81
CA PRO A 278 41.79 -26.20 -21.60
C PRO A 278 40.30 -26.55 -21.66
N VAL A 279 39.85 -26.98 -22.84
CA VAL A 279 38.50 -27.51 -23.05
C VAL A 279 38.48 -28.97 -22.58
N SER A 280 37.72 -29.24 -21.53
CA SER A 280 37.52 -30.58 -20.96
C SER A 280 36.52 -31.38 -21.78
N ARG A 281 36.87 -32.62 -22.16
CA ARG A 281 35.94 -33.52 -22.83
C ARG A 281 34.77 -33.92 -21.92
N GLN A 282 35.04 -34.08 -20.63
CA GLN A 282 34.02 -34.43 -19.65
C GLN A 282 32.94 -33.34 -19.57
N ASP A 283 33.36 -32.08 -19.62
CA ASP A 283 32.46 -30.92 -19.55
C ASP A 283 31.59 -30.80 -20.80
N LEU A 284 32.12 -31.17 -21.96
CA LEU A 284 31.36 -31.25 -23.22
C LEU A 284 30.35 -32.40 -23.22
N ASP A 285 30.69 -33.53 -22.60
CA ASP A 285 29.81 -34.71 -22.50
C ASP A 285 28.62 -34.46 -21.55
N THR A 286 28.80 -33.63 -20.52
CA THR A 286 27.73 -33.25 -19.56
C THR A 286 26.97 -31.99 -19.95
N SER A 287 27.46 -31.25 -20.95
CA SER A 287 26.79 -30.06 -21.48
C SER A 287 25.48 -30.41 -22.19
N ILE A 288 24.48 -29.53 -22.09
CA ILE A 288 23.24 -29.63 -22.87
C ILE A 288 23.50 -29.54 -24.38
N HIS A 289 24.65 -28.98 -24.76
CA HIS A 289 25.10 -28.85 -26.15
C HIS A 289 25.98 -30.02 -26.64
N THR A 290 26.02 -31.16 -25.93
CA THR A 290 26.86 -32.32 -26.28
C THR A 290 26.71 -32.82 -27.73
N ASN A 291 25.52 -32.67 -28.32
CA ASN A 291 25.22 -33.08 -29.70
C ASN A 291 25.43 -31.97 -30.75
N ILE A 292 26.07 -30.86 -30.38
CA ILE A 292 26.33 -29.72 -31.27
C ILE A 292 27.82 -29.68 -31.63
N PRO A 293 28.19 -29.84 -32.92
CA PRO A 293 29.58 -29.73 -33.35
C PRO A 293 30.18 -28.35 -33.04
N CYS A 294 31.47 -28.29 -32.72
CA CYS A 294 32.17 -27.06 -32.34
C CYS A 294 31.98 -25.91 -33.34
N VAL A 295 31.99 -26.21 -34.65
CA VAL A 295 31.82 -25.22 -35.72
C VAL A 295 30.42 -24.62 -35.84
N LYS A 296 29.43 -25.19 -35.15
CA LYS A 296 28.10 -24.59 -35.06
C LYS A 296 28.07 -23.43 -34.07
N CYS A 297 28.93 -23.44 -33.06
CA CYS A 297 29.11 -22.34 -32.12
C CYS A 297 30.24 -21.39 -32.55
N HIS A 298 31.32 -21.94 -33.11
CA HIS A 298 32.45 -21.21 -33.68
C HIS A 298 32.29 -21.04 -35.19
N SER A 299 31.26 -20.29 -35.59
CA SER A 299 30.88 -20.10 -37.01
C SER A 299 31.92 -19.34 -37.84
N ASP A 300 32.83 -18.60 -37.20
CA ASP A 300 33.89 -17.86 -37.88
C ASP A 300 35.07 -18.74 -38.31
N VAL A 301 35.13 -20.01 -37.87
CA VAL A 301 36.22 -20.93 -38.21
C VAL A 301 36.24 -21.22 -39.71
N ASN A 302 37.41 -21.00 -40.32
CA ASN A 302 37.58 -21.17 -41.76
C ASN A 302 38.59 -22.29 -42.07
N PRO A 303 38.14 -23.46 -42.55
CA PRO A 303 39.04 -24.59 -42.82
C PRO A 303 40.03 -24.32 -43.97
N ALA A 304 39.87 -23.24 -44.73
CA ALA A 304 40.82 -22.84 -45.79
C ALA A 304 42.04 -22.08 -45.27
N LEU A 305 42.07 -21.64 -44.01
CA LEU A 305 43.20 -20.92 -43.41
C LEU A 305 44.23 -21.88 -42.82
N HIS A 306 45.51 -21.45 -42.77
CA HIS A 306 46.59 -22.25 -42.17
C HIS A 306 46.35 -22.52 -40.67
N ARG A 307 45.77 -21.55 -39.98
CA ARG A 307 45.15 -21.72 -38.66
C ARG A 307 43.65 -21.53 -38.82
N PRO A 308 42.85 -22.62 -38.86
CA PRO A 308 41.40 -22.51 -39.08
C PRO A 308 40.66 -21.63 -38.07
N CYS A 309 41.21 -21.50 -36.87
CA CYS A 309 40.69 -20.68 -35.77
C CYS A 309 41.23 -19.25 -35.71
N GLU A 310 42.08 -18.82 -36.64
CA GLU A 310 42.60 -17.43 -36.71
C GLU A 310 41.50 -16.34 -36.67
N PRO A 311 40.39 -16.46 -37.42
CA PRO A 311 39.27 -15.53 -37.34
C PRO A 311 38.30 -15.81 -36.17
N SER A 312 38.55 -16.83 -35.34
CA SER A 312 37.60 -17.24 -34.31
C SER A 312 37.45 -16.17 -33.23
N GLY A 313 36.28 -15.55 -33.17
CA GLY A 313 35.87 -14.64 -32.10
C GLY A 313 35.13 -15.36 -30.97
N LYS A 314 34.40 -14.56 -30.16
CA LYS A 314 33.41 -15.07 -29.21
C LYS A 314 32.30 -15.80 -29.97
N VAL A 315 31.76 -16.87 -29.39
CA VAL A 315 30.67 -17.66 -29.99
C VAL A 315 29.41 -16.82 -30.19
N ASP A 316 28.69 -17.06 -31.29
CA ASP A 316 27.42 -16.41 -31.59
C ASP A 316 26.25 -17.36 -31.31
N CYS A 317 25.63 -17.18 -30.14
CA CYS A 317 24.48 -17.99 -29.71
C CYS A 317 23.21 -17.69 -30.53
N SER A 318 23.14 -16.56 -31.25
CA SER A 318 21.93 -16.13 -31.97
C SER A 318 21.56 -17.06 -33.14
N ALA A 319 22.54 -17.82 -33.65
CA ALA A 319 22.33 -18.79 -34.72
C ALA A 319 21.33 -19.91 -34.34
N CYS A 320 21.18 -20.20 -33.05
CA CYS A 320 20.21 -21.19 -32.54
C CYS A 320 19.22 -20.57 -31.54
N HIS A 321 19.61 -19.52 -30.82
CA HIS A 321 18.80 -18.83 -29.82
C HIS A 321 18.38 -17.43 -30.28
N ALA A 322 17.92 -17.29 -31.53
CA ALA A 322 17.61 -15.99 -32.15
C ALA A 322 16.73 -15.09 -31.27
N LYS A 323 15.57 -15.60 -30.82
CA LYS A 323 14.64 -14.84 -29.96
C LYS A 323 15.30 -14.37 -28.65
N ILE A 324 16.01 -15.26 -27.96
CA ILE A 324 16.66 -14.94 -26.69
C ILE A 324 17.80 -13.94 -26.90
N SER A 325 18.51 -14.06 -28.02
CA SER A 325 19.55 -13.12 -28.40
C SER A 325 18.98 -11.73 -28.66
N ASP A 326 17.83 -11.64 -29.33
CA ASP A 326 17.14 -10.36 -29.56
C ASP A 326 16.69 -9.72 -28.22
N GLU A 327 16.13 -10.51 -27.31
CA GLU A 327 15.76 -10.06 -25.95
C GLU A 327 16.98 -9.56 -25.15
N TYR A 328 18.08 -10.33 -25.16
CA TYR A 328 19.33 -9.96 -24.50
C TYR A 328 19.91 -8.68 -25.07
N PHE A 329 20.02 -8.53 -26.40
CA PHE A 329 20.57 -7.33 -26.99
C PHE A 329 19.66 -6.10 -26.80
N ALA A 330 18.35 -6.29 -26.59
CA ALA A 330 17.45 -5.21 -26.19
C ALA A 330 17.57 -4.82 -24.70
N SER A 331 18.17 -5.68 -23.86
CA SER A 331 18.36 -5.43 -22.42
C SER A 331 19.47 -4.43 -22.12
N GLY A 332 19.53 -3.91 -20.89
CA GLY A 332 20.61 -3.05 -20.44
C GLY A 332 22.00 -3.71 -20.55
N HIS A 333 22.11 -4.99 -20.18
CA HIS A 333 23.36 -5.76 -20.31
C HIS A 333 23.81 -5.89 -21.77
N GLY A 334 22.88 -6.16 -22.68
CA GLY A 334 23.17 -6.28 -24.10
C GLY A 334 23.56 -4.95 -24.74
N GLN A 335 22.92 -3.86 -24.35
CA GLN A 335 23.28 -2.51 -24.80
C GLN A 335 24.67 -2.11 -24.30
N ASP A 336 25.01 -2.40 -23.06
CA ASP A 336 26.36 -2.16 -22.51
C ASP A 336 27.43 -3.01 -23.23
N TYR A 337 27.09 -4.24 -23.59
CA TYR A 337 27.95 -5.11 -24.39
C TYR A 337 28.18 -4.54 -25.80
N LEU A 338 27.12 -4.07 -26.47
CA LEU A 338 27.21 -3.44 -27.79
C LEU A 338 27.99 -2.12 -27.77
N ALA A 339 27.96 -1.40 -26.66
CA ALA A 339 28.75 -0.19 -26.45
C ALA A 339 30.25 -0.48 -26.24
N GLY A 340 30.66 -1.76 -26.17
CA GLY A 340 32.05 -2.15 -26.00
C GLY A 340 32.56 -2.03 -24.56
N THR A 341 31.66 -1.97 -23.58
CA THR A 341 32.05 -1.91 -22.17
C THR A 341 32.68 -3.25 -21.74
N GLU A 342 33.95 -3.21 -21.33
CA GLU A 342 34.77 -4.41 -21.04
C GLU A 342 34.14 -5.34 -19.98
N GLN A 343 33.40 -4.79 -19.03
CA GLN A 343 32.77 -5.53 -17.93
C GLN A 343 31.31 -5.91 -18.15
N ALA A 344 30.73 -5.62 -19.33
CA ALA A 344 29.37 -6.03 -19.64
C ALA A 344 29.27 -7.58 -19.71
N PRO A 345 28.34 -8.22 -19.00
CA PRO A 345 28.18 -9.67 -19.02
C PRO A 345 27.64 -10.11 -20.39
N TYR A 346 28.09 -11.25 -20.93
CA TYR A 346 27.54 -11.88 -22.13
C TYR A 346 26.85 -13.21 -21.79
N CYS A 347 26.24 -13.90 -22.76
CA CYS A 347 25.54 -15.17 -22.52
C CYS A 347 26.41 -16.19 -21.74
N THR A 348 27.69 -16.28 -22.07
CA THR A 348 28.64 -17.21 -21.42
C THR A 348 28.99 -16.81 -19.99
N THR A 349 28.78 -15.55 -19.60
CA THR A 349 28.97 -15.08 -18.23
C THR A 349 27.92 -15.66 -17.29
N CYS A 350 26.70 -15.89 -17.79
CA CYS A 350 25.60 -16.43 -16.97
C CYS A 350 25.41 -17.94 -17.14
N HIS A 351 25.61 -18.48 -18.34
CA HIS A 351 25.37 -19.89 -18.65
C HIS A 351 26.61 -20.79 -18.57
N GLY A 352 27.80 -20.20 -18.45
CA GLY A 352 29.05 -20.91 -18.68
C GLY A 352 29.40 -20.97 -20.18
N ASP A 353 30.55 -21.57 -20.50
CA ASP A 353 31.12 -21.61 -21.83
C ASP A 353 30.93 -22.97 -22.52
N HIS A 354 31.76 -23.97 -22.19
CA HIS A 354 31.74 -25.31 -22.75
C HIS A 354 30.98 -26.29 -21.84
N HIS A 355 30.82 -25.96 -20.56
CA HIS A 355 30.05 -26.72 -19.57
C HIS A 355 28.68 -26.09 -19.30
N VAL A 356 27.84 -25.96 -20.33
CA VAL A 356 26.51 -25.33 -20.20
C VAL A 356 25.49 -26.36 -19.70
N LEU A 357 24.99 -26.16 -18.49
CA LEU A 357 23.99 -27.04 -17.87
C LEU A 357 22.57 -26.47 -18.02
N ALA A 358 21.57 -27.35 -18.02
CA ALA A 358 20.18 -26.95 -18.07
C ALA A 358 19.75 -26.20 -16.79
N HIS A 359 18.82 -25.25 -16.92
CA HIS A 359 18.36 -24.41 -15.80
C HIS A 359 17.63 -25.17 -14.67
N TYR A 360 17.24 -26.43 -14.91
CA TYR A 360 16.63 -27.30 -13.90
C TYR A 360 17.65 -28.21 -13.18
N ASP A 361 18.91 -28.21 -13.63
CA ASP A 361 20.01 -28.89 -12.96
C ASP A 361 20.49 -28.03 -11.78
N ASP A 362 20.64 -28.62 -10.59
CA ASP A 362 21.01 -27.90 -9.38
C ASP A 362 22.47 -27.42 -9.34
N GLN A 363 23.31 -27.94 -10.24
CA GLN A 363 24.69 -27.48 -10.46
C GLN A 363 24.77 -26.34 -11.47
N SER A 364 23.68 -26.03 -12.18
CA SER A 364 23.65 -24.92 -13.13
C SER A 364 23.74 -23.58 -12.40
N PRO A 365 24.57 -22.62 -12.87
CA PRO A 365 24.56 -21.25 -12.35
C PRO A 365 23.18 -20.58 -12.52
N THR A 366 22.41 -21.02 -13.51
CA THR A 366 21.05 -20.54 -13.79
C THR A 366 19.96 -21.34 -13.08
N TYR A 367 20.34 -22.29 -12.21
CA TYR A 367 19.38 -22.97 -11.35
C TYR A 367 18.67 -21.97 -10.46
N ARG A 368 17.36 -22.14 -10.28
CA ARG A 368 16.52 -21.16 -9.59
C ARG A 368 17.05 -20.73 -8.21
N ALA A 369 17.60 -21.67 -7.44
CA ALA A 369 18.19 -21.37 -6.13
C ALA A 369 19.56 -20.67 -6.20
N ALA A 370 20.28 -20.78 -7.32
CA ALA A 370 21.58 -20.17 -7.56
C ALA A 370 21.49 -18.74 -8.12
N ILE A 371 20.36 -18.37 -8.73
CA ILE A 371 20.14 -17.06 -9.37
C ILE A 371 20.50 -15.86 -8.46
N PRO A 372 20.09 -15.78 -7.18
CA PRO A 372 20.46 -14.65 -6.33
C PRO A 372 21.98 -14.48 -6.16
N THR A 373 22.72 -15.58 -6.10
CA THR A 373 24.19 -15.58 -6.05
C THR A 373 24.77 -15.14 -7.39
N LEU A 374 24.29 -15.70 -8.50
CA LEU A 374 24.73 -15.35 -9.85
C LEU A 374 24.61 -13.84 -10.12
N CYS A 375 23.45 -13.24 -9.81
CA CYS A 375 23.26 -11.80 -9.98
C CYS A 375 24.09 -11.00 -8.95
N GLY A 376 24.17 -11.49 -7.72
CA GLY A 376 24.87 -10.85 -6.60
C GLY A 376 26.38 -10.68 -6.82
N GLU A 377 27.03 -11.61 -7.53
CA GLU A 377 28.46 -11.54 -7.83
C GLU A 377 28.86 -10.25 -8.58
N CYS A 378 27.98 -9.76 -9.45
CA CYS A 378 28.20 -8.51 -10.19
C CYS A 378 27.57 -7.29 -9.49
N HIS A 379 26.40 -7.46 -8.86
CA HIS A 379 25.60 -6.36 -8.27
C HIS A 379 25.86 -6.10 -6.77
N GLN A 380 26.92 -6.66 -6.21
CA GLN A 380 27.41 -6.37 -4.86
C GLN A 380 28.18 -5.04 -4.78
N PRO A 381 28.32 -4.44 -3.57
CA PRO A 381 29.21 -3.30 -3.36
C PRO A 381 30.63 -3.56 -3.82
N GLY A 382 31.12 -2.73 -4.75
CA GLY A 382 32.44 -2.91 -5.39
C GLY A 382 32.50 -4.02 -6.45
N GLY A 383 31.34 -4.56 -6.88
CA GLY A 383 31.24 -5.51 -7.98
C GLY A 383 31.24 -4.84 -9.35
N LYS A 384 31.41 -5.66 -10.41
CA LYS A 384 31.54 -5.23 -11.82
C LYS A 384 30.44 -4.29 -12.29
N ALA A 385 29.21 -4.44 -11.79
CA ALA A 385 28.08 -3.60 -12.21
C ALA A 385 28.24 -2.14 -11.76
N GLY A 386 28.85 -1.90 -10.59
CA GLY A 386 29.10 -0.55 -10.08
C GLY A 386 30.22 0.20 -10.80
N GLU A 387 31.06 -0.50 -11.57
CA GLU A 387 32.10 0.09 -12.42
C GLU A 387 31.55 0.52 -13.79
N VAL A 388 30.43 -0.09 -14.22
CA VAL A 388 29.79 0.15 -15.52
C VAL A 388 28.74 1.27 -15.43
N ARG A 389 27.91 1.28 -14.37
CA ARG A 389 26.86 2.29 -14.16
C ARG A 389 26.69 2.63 -12.69
N ASP A 390 26.29 3.87 -12.41
CA ASP A 390 25.88 4.30 -11.06
C ASP A 390 24.47 3.76 -10.77
N LEU A 391 24.40 2.60 -10.10
CA LEU A 391 23.16 1.91 -9.81
C LEU A 391 22.60 2.32 -8.43
N PRO A 392 21.31 2.72 -8.31
CA PRO A 392 20.73 3.19 -7.05
C PRO A 392 20.75 2.18 -5.89
N ASN A 393 20.87 0.88 -6.18
CA ASN A 393 20.74 -0.22 -5.22
C ASN A 393 21.90 -1.23 -5.34
N ILE A 394 23.13 -0.76 -5.25
CA ILE A 394 24.31 -1.64 -5.16
C ILE A 394 24.23 -2.41 -3.82
N GLY A 395 24.10 -3.74 -3.88
CA GLY A 395 23.85 -4.60 -2.70
C GLY A 395 22.45 -5.19 -2.55
N ALA A 396 21.58 -5.06 -3.56
CA ALA A 396 20.22 -5.60 -3.56
C ALA A 396 20.13 -7.12 -3.24
N ALA A 397 21.16 -7.90 -3.56
CA ALA A 397 21.21 -9.33 -3.23
C ALA A 397 21.26 -9.58 -1.70
N ALA A 398 21.98 -8.75 -0.95
CA ALA A 398 22.03 -8.82 0.50
C ALA A 398 20.67 -8.47 1.11
N ASP A 399 20.04 -7.41 0.62
CA ASP A 399 18.69 -7.01 1.02
C ASP A 399 17.68 -8.12 0.74
N TYR A 400 17.67 -8.65 -0.49
CA TYR A 400 16.82 -9.76 -0.91
C TYR A 400 16.97 -10.97 0.03
N SER A 401 18.20 -11.34 0.41
CA SER A 401 18.46 -12.49 1.28
C SER A 401 17.74 -12.39 2.65
N SER A 402 17.53 -11.17 3.15
CA SER A 402 16.82 -10.92 4.42
C SER A 402 15.29 -10.84 4.27
N SER A 403 14.79 -10.70 3.04
CA SER A 403 13.37 -10.59 2.74
C SER A 403 12.62 -11.90 3.01
N VAL A 404 11.29 -11.84 3.00
CA VAL A 404 10.45 -13.06 3.04
C VAL A 404 10.70 -13.99 1.87
N HIS A 405 11.04 -13.45 0.69
CA HIS A 405 11.36 -14.26 -0.48
C HIS A 405 12.74 -14.92 -0.34
N GLY A 406 13.77 -14.15 0.04
CA GLY A 406 15.11 -14.69 0.27
C GLY A 406 15.12 -15.81 1.31
N ARG A 407 14.49 -15.58 2.48
CA ARG A 407 14.37 -16.61 3.53
C ARG A 407 13.49 -17.79 3.11
N GLY A 408 12.44 -17.55 2.32
CA GLY A 408 11.64 -18.62 1.74
C GLY A 408 12.48 -19.57 0.89
N LEU A 409 13.39 -19.01 0.08
CA LEU A 409 14.31 -19.78 -0.75
C LEU A 409 15.42 -20.47 0.06
N THR A 410 16.14 -19.74 0.92
CA THR A 410 17.36 -20.23 1.57
C THR A 410 17.11 -20.99 2.87
N GLU A 411 16.18 -20.55 3.72
CA GLU A 411 15.89 -21.18 5.01
C GLU A 411 14.87 -22.32 4.87
N LYS A 412 13.90 -22.17 3.96
CA LYS A 412 12.80 -23.13 3.77
C LYS A 412 12.90 -23.99 2.51
N GLY A 413 13.84 -23.70 1.60
CA GLY A 413 14.04 -24.47 0.36
C GLY A 413 12.88 -24.36 -0.63
N LEU A 414 12.07 -23.30 -0.56
CA LEU A 414 10.89 -23.15 -1.40
C LEU A 414 11.29 -22.58 -2.77
N LEU A 415 11.52 -23.46 -3.73
CA LEU A 415 11.80 -23.07 -5.12
C LEU A 415 10.72 -22.19 -5.77
N PRO A 416 9.41 -22.31 -5.48
CA PRO A 416 8.40 -21.40 -6.06
C PRO A 416 8.50 -19.94 -5.59
N THR A 417 9.37 -19.65 -4.64
CA THR A 417 9.58 -18.28 -4.14
C THR A 417 10.14 -17.39 -5.25
N ALA A 418 9.74 -16.11 -5.26
CA ALA A 418 10.20 -15.14 -6.25
C ALA A 418 11.70 -14.87 -6.10
N VAL A 419 12.45 -14.93 -7.20
CA VAL A 419 13.87 -14.61 -7.33
C VAL A 419 14.05 -13.42 -8.28
N CYS A 420 15.30 -12.94 -8.46
CA CYS A 420 15.60 -11.74 -9.24
C CYS A 420 14.94 -11.71 -10.63
N ILE A 421 14.97 -12.83 -11.35
CA ILE A 421 14.42 -12.93 -12.72
C ILE A 421 12.90 -12.87 -12.79
N ASP A 422 12.18 -13.19 -11.71
CA ASP A 422 10.71 -13.12 -11.71
C ASP A 422 10.20 -11.67 -11.66
N CYS A 423 11.07 -10.74 -11.22
CA CYS A 423 10.78 -9.32 -11.18
C CYS A 423 11.47 -8.54 -12.31
N HIS A 424 12.70 -8.92 -12.67
CA HIS A 424 13.53 -8.18 -13.64
C HIS A 424 13.55 -8.78 -15.05
N GLY A 425 13.01 -9.99 -15.24
CA GLY A 425 13.22 -10.79 -16.45
C GLY A 425 14.56 -11.55 -16.42
N SER A 426 14.69 -12.58 -17.26
CA SER A 426 15.92 -13.39 -17.35
C SER A 426 16.90 -12.90 -18.42
N HIS A 427 16.38 -12.54 -19.60
CA HIS A 427 17.18 -12.08 -20.74
C HIS A 427 16.84 -10.64 -21.14
N MET A 428 15.62 -10.16 -20.88
CA MET A 428 15.17 -8.80 -21.15
C MET A 428 15.24 -7.91 -19.89
N ILE A 429 16.43 -7.79 -19.30
CA ILE A 429 16.65 -7.01 -18.08
C ILE A 429 16.72 -5.51 -18.43
N LEU A 430 15.61 -4.80 -18.26
CA LEU A 430 15.47 -3.39 -18.59
C LEU A 430 15.54 -2.48 -17.35
N GLU A 431 15.96 -1.24 -17.56
CA GLU A 431 15.96 -0.22 -16.51
C GLU A 431 14.55 0.07 -16.01
N ARG A 432 14.42 0.44 -14.74
CA ARG A 432 13.12 0.72 -14.10
C ARG A 432 12.31 1.80 -14.82
N ALA A 433 12.97 2.76 -15.45
CA ALA A 433 12.32 3.85 -16.17
C ALA A 433 11.70 3.40 -17.51
N ASP A 434 12.14 2.28 -18.08
CA ASP A 434 11.63 1.77 -19.35
C ASP A 434 10.18 1.26 -19.18
N GLU A 435 9.27 1.68 -20.05
CA GLU A 435 7.85 1.29 -20.01
C GLU A 435 7.62 -0.22 -20.19
N LYS A 436 8.57 -0.93 -20.82
CA LYS A 436 8.53 -2.38 -21.00
C LYS A 436 9.17 -3.15 -19.84
N SER A 437 9.79 -2.44 -18.89
CA SER A 437 10.42 -3.08 -17.73
C SER A 437 9.36 -3.64 -16.79
N MET A 438 9.56 -4.88 -16.35
CA MET A 438 8.70 -5.53 -15.36
C MET A 438 8.73 -4.83 -13.99
N VAL A 439 9.81 -4.10 -13.67
CA VAL A 439 9.91 -3.30 -12.44
C VAL A 439 9.49 -1.84 -12.62
N ASN A 440 8.98 -1.46 -13.80
CA ASN A 440 8.41 -0.14 -14.01
C ASN A 440 7.21 0.11 -13.07
N PRO A 441 7.07 1.29 -12.45
CA PRO A 441 5.93 1.62 -11.60
C PRO A 441 4.55 1.21 -12.15
N ASN A 442 4.32 1.37 -13.46
CA ASN A 442 3.05 1.03 -14.09
C ASN A 442 2.84 -0.48 -14.23
N ASN A 443 3.92 -1.27 -14.33
CA ASN A 443 3.87 -2.71 -14.51
C ASN A 443 3.99 -3.47 -13.18
N LEU A 444 4.54 -2.85 -12.13
CA LEU A 444 4.77 -3.48 -10.82
C LEU A 444 3.56 -4.22 -10.24
N PRO A 445 2.33 -3.67 -10.25
CA PRO A 445 1.16 -4.39 -9.76
C PRO A 445 0.92 -5.72 -10.49
N ALA A 446 1.09 -5.74 -11.81
CA ALA A 446 0.95 -6.94 -12.63
C ALA A 446 2.11 -7.92 -12.40
N THR A 447 3.34 -7.42 -12.30
CA THR A 447 4.53 -8.23 -11.97
C THR A 447 4.35 -8.97 -10.65
N CYS A 448 3.98 -8.27 -9.59
CA CYS A 448 3.65 -8.89 -8.30
C CYS A 448 2.43 -9.81 -8.40
N GLY A 449 1.43 -9.44 -9.21
CA GLY A 449 0.20 -10.18 -9.46
C GLY A 449 0.40 -11.56 -10.09
N THR A 450 1.53 -11.80 -10.77
CA THR A 450 1.91 -13.12 -11.30
C THR A 450 1.91 -14.20 -10.21
N CYS A 451 2.34 -13.84 -9.00
CA CYS A 451 2.34 -14.72 -7.83
C CYS A 451 1.25 -14.35 -6.80
N HIS A 452 0.86 -13.07 -6.72
CA HIS A 452 -0.10 -12.54 -5.76
C HIS A 452 -1.44 -12.14 -6.41
N GLU A 453 -1.99 -12.99 -7.27
CA GLU A 453 -3.18 -12.69 -8.06
C GLU A 453 -4.37 -12.22 -7.19
N GLY A 454 -4.58 -12.85 -6.03
CA GLY A 454 -5.65 -12.46 -5.11
C GLY A 454 -5.51 -11.03 -4.56
N ILE A 455 -4.27 -10.60 -4.29
CA ILE A 455 -3.98 -9.23 -3.84
C ILE A 455 -4.10 -8.25 -5.00
N PHE A 456 -3.59 -8.63 -6.18
CA PHE A 456 -3.72 -7.82 -7.38
C PHE A 456 -5.20 -7.54 -7.72
N LYS A 457 -6.07 -8.55 -7.65
CA LYS A 457 -7.53 -8.41 -7.83
C LYS A 457 -8.20 -7.48 -6.81
N GLN A 458 -7.63 -7.33 -5.61
CA GLN A 458 -8.10 -6.35 -4.61
C GLN A 458 -7.58 -4.96 -4.94
N TYR A 459 -6.29 -4.86 -5.25
CA TYR A 459 -5.60 -3.60 -5.54
C TYR A 459 -6.17 -2.88 -6.76
N VAL A 460 -6.53 -3.60 -7.83
CA VAL A 460 -7.15 -2.98 -9.01
C VAL A 460 -8.52 -2.35 -8.75
N LYS A 461 -9.17 -2.70 -7.63
CA LYS A 461 -10.45 -2.10 -7.19
C LYS A 461 -10.24 -0.90 -6.26
N SER A 462 -8.99 -0.63 -5.89
CA SER A 462 -8.62 0.49 -5.04
C SER A 462 -8.66 1.79 -5.83
N ILE A 463 -8.96 2.89 -5.15
CA ILE A 463 -8.78 4.23 -5.68
C ILE A 463 -7.30 4.55 -5.97
N HIS A 464 -6.37 3.76 -5.42
CA HIS A 464 -4.93 3.88 -5.65
C HIS A 464 -4.43 3.21 -6.94
N TYR A 465 -5.29 2.52 -7.70
CA TYR A 465 -4.92 1.92 -8.97
C TYR A 465 -5.35 2.79 -10.15
N THR A 466 -4.43 3.02 -11.09
CA THR A 466 -4.71 3.70 -12.37
C THR A 466 -4.55 2.71 -13.51
N TRP A 467 -5.62 2.49 -14.26
CA TRP A 467 -5.60 1.64 -15.46
C TRP A 467 -5.21 2.45 -16.68
N ASP A 468 -4.07 2.12 -17.30
CA ASP A 468 -3.59 2.75 -18.54
C ASP A 468 -3.93 1.96 -19.81
N GLY A 469 -4.64 0.83 -19.67
CA GLY A 469 -5.03 -0.05 -20.77
C GLY A 469 -3.91 -0.84 -21.44
N LYS A 470 -2.64 -0.60 -21.08
CA LYS A 470 -1.45 -1.19 -21.74
C LYS A 470 -0.71 -2.16 -20.82
N SER A 471 -0.61 -1.84 -19.54
CA SER A 471 0.23 -2.52 -18.54
C SER A 471 -0.04 -4.03 -18.34
N ALA A 472 -1.29 -4.49 -18.48
CA ALA A 472 -1.63 -5.91 -18.27
C ALA A 472 -1.21 -6.85 -19.42
N HIS A 473 -1.12 -6.35 -20.66
CA HIS A 473 -0.79 -7.16 -21.83
C HIS A 473 0.70 -7.51 -21.94
N PHE A 474 1.59 -6.64 -21.44
CA PHE A 474 3.04 -6.80 -21.61
C PHE A 474 3.68 -7.80 -20.64
N VAL A 475 3.16 -7.94 -19.41
CA VAL A 475 3.77 -8.82 -18.38
C VAL A 475 3.57 -10.31 -18.69
N GLY A 476 2.45 -10.70 -19.30
CA GLY A 476 2.19 -12.10 -19.67
C GLY A 476 3.14 -12.62 -20.76
N GLN A 477 3.49 -11.78 -21.74
CA GLN A 477 4.30 -12.19 -22.89
C GLN A 477 5.77 -12.52 -22.56
N GLN A 478 6.35 -11.94 -21.49
CA GLN A 478 7.78 -12.12 -21.18
C GLN A 478 8.11 -13.42 -20.42
N ASN A 479 7.15 -14.00 -19.68
CA ASN A 479 7.38 -15.20 -18.87
C ASN A 479 6.74 -16.48 -19.44
N GLY A 480 6.25 -16.46 -20.68
CA GLY A 480 5.57 -17.60 -21.30
C GLY A 480 4.22 -17.95 -20.67
N GLY A 481 3.66 -17.05 -19.86
CA GLY A 481 2.30 -17.16 -19.31
C GLY A 481 1.26 -16.58 -20.27
N GLY A 482 0.05 -17.16 -20.29
CA GLY A 482 -1.06 -16.55 -21.05
C GLY A 482 -1.35 -15.13 -20.56
N PRO A 483 -1.96 -14.26 -21.41
CA PRO A 483 -2.34 -12.91 -20.99
C PRO A 483 -3.28 -12.97 -19.77
N ILE A 484 -3.00 -12.14 -18.76
CA ILE A 484 -3.92 -11.93 -17.64
C ILE A 484 -5.10 -11.13 -18.20
N HIS A 485 -6.18 -11.83 -18.59
CA HIS A 485 -7.39 -11.21 -19.11
C HIS A 485 -8.14 -10.45 -18.00
N LEU A 486 -7.90 -9.14 -17.90
CA LEU A 486 -8.77 -8.21 -17.19
C LEU A 486 -9.67 -7.51 -18.21
N THR A 487 -10.94 -7.92 -18.29
CA THR A 487 -11.96 -7.16 -19.03
C THR A 487 -12.22 -5.83 -18.32
N ALA A 488 -12.55 -4.77 -19.07
CA ALA A 488 -12.94 -3.47 -18.50
C ALA A 488 -14.04 -3.61 -17.43
N ASP A 489 -14.96 -4.56 -17.63
CA ASP A 489 -16.07 -4.86 -16.72
C ASP A 489 -15.64 -5.47 -15.38
N SER A 490 -14.46 -6.11 -15.31
CA SER A 490 -13.96 -6.74 -14.08
C SER A 490 -13.31 -5.75 -13.10
N THR A 491 -13.02 -4.53 -13.56
CA THR A 491 -12.37 -3.50 -12.76
C THR A 491 -13.34 -2.74 -11.87
N GLY A 492 -14.64 -2.67 -12.21
CA GLY A 492 -15.60 -1.80 -11.53
C GLY A 492 -15.15 -0.34 -11.44
N ALA A 493 -14.09 0.03 -12.16
CA ALA A 493 -13.51 1.35 -12.14
C ALA A 493 -14.44 2.23 -12.95
N SER A 494 -15.35 2.92 -12.26
CA SER A 494 -16.10 3.99 -12.91
C SER A 494 -15.07 4.95 -13.51
N ALA A 495 -15.18 5.22 -14.82
CA ALA A 495 -14.50 6.32 -15.49
C ALA A 495 -14.71 7.69 -14.79
N ALA A 496 -15.61 7.75 -13.80
CA ALA A 496 -15.93 8.90 -12.97
C ALA A 496 -14.84 9.32 -11.96
N GLY A 497 -13.77 8.54 -11.76
CA GLY A 497 -12.69 8.90 -10.82
C GLY A 497 -11.69 9.94 -11.32
N MET A 498 -11.75 10.34 -12.59
CA MET A 498 -10.71 11.17 -13.23
C MET A 498 -10.68 12.66 -12.79
N LEU A 499 -11.55 13.14 -11.91
CA LEU A 499 -11.71 14.58 -11.69
C LEU A 499 -11.94 15.01 -10.24
N HIS A 500 -11.20 14.50 -9.25
CA HIS A 500 -11.14 15.21 -7.96
C HIS A 500 -9.74 15.18 -7.34
N HIS A 501 -8.95 16.17 -7.76
CA HIS A 501 -7.88 16.91 -7.06
C HIS A 501 -6.71 17.10 -8.02
N GLY A 502 -6.35 18.37 -8.27
CA GLY A 502 -5.35 18.80 -9.23
C GLY A 502 -3.92 18.45 -8.84
N THR A 503 -3.64 17.19 -8.59
CA THR A 503 -2.29 16.64 -8.62
C THR A 503 -1.98 16.31 -10.07
N ALA A 504 -0.84 16.80 -10.58
CA ALA A 504 -0.28 16.37 -11.86
C ALA A 504 -0.22 14.83 -11.91
N LEU A 505 -0.09 14.24 -13.11
CA LEU A 505 0.16 12.82 -13.40
C LEU A 505 1.47 12.29 -12.77
N GLY A 506 1.66 12.51 -11.48
CA GLY A 506 2.81 12.19 -10.66
C GLY A 506 2.39 11.27 -9.52
N GLU A 507 2.72 10.00 -9.71
CA GLU A 507 2.97 8.97 -8.69
C GLU A 507 1.81 8.59 -7.76
N MET A 508 0.84 7.86 -8.33
CA MET A 508 -0.02 6.98 -7.53
C MET A 508 0.84 5.92 -6.82
N PRO A 509 0.54 5.57 -5.56
CA PRO A 509 1.37 4.65 -4.79
C PRO A 509 1.28 3.24 -5.38
N THR A 510 2.43 2.64 -5.71
CA THR A 510 2.54 1.26 -6.20
C THR A 510 2.77 0.29 -5.06
N CYS A 511 2.80 -1.03 -5.35
CA CYS A 511 3.21 -2.04 -4.38
C CYS A 511 4.56 -1.71 -3.72
N ALA A 512 5.51 -1.16 -4.49
CA ALA A 512 6.84 -0.78 -4.02
C ALA A 512 6.84 0.47 -3.12
N THR A 513 5.79 1.29 -3.18
CA THR A 513 5.63 2.47 -2.33
C THR A 513 5.28 2.08 -0.89
N CYS A 514 4.46 1.04 -0.72
CA CYS A 514 4.05 0.54 0.59
C CYS A 514 4.93 -0.62 1.09
N HIS A 515 5.51 -1.42 0.18
CA HIS A 515 6.40 -2.54 0.50
C HIS A 515 7.75 -2.37 -0.19
N SER A 516 8.85 -2.40 0.54
CA SER A 516 10.17 -2.39 -0.09
C SER A 516 10.41 -3.64 -0.93
N SER A 517 10.65 -3.52 -2.24
CA SER A 517 10.79 -4.65 -3.17
C SER A 517 11.89 -5.65 -2.80
N HIS A 518 13.01 -5.19 -2.23
CA HIS A 518 14.13 -6.06 -1.85
C HIS A 518 14.18 -6.40 -0.36
N THR A 519 13.41 -5.73 0.50
CA THR A 519 13.38 -5.99 1.96
C THR A 519 11.98 -6.28 2.50
N ILE A 520 11.10 -6.87 1.68
CA ILE A 520 9.72 -7.22 2.07
C ILE A 520 9.74 -8.01 3.39
N LYS A 521 9.06 -7.47 4.41
CA LYS A 521 8.94 -8.04 5.77
C LYS A 521 7.70 -8.93 5.89
N GLN A 522 7.65 -9.79 6.90
CA GLN A 522 6.46 -10.58 7.21
C GLN A 522 5.34 -9.69 7.78
N VAL A 523 4.13 -9.91 7.29
CA VAL A 523 2.93 -9.10 7.62
C VAL A 523 2.38 -9.34 9.04
N GLU A 524 2.76 -10.43 9.70
CA GLU A 524 2.24 -10.83 11.02
C GLU A 524 3.07 -10.27 12.19
N GLY A 525 4.23 -9.67 11.93
CA GLY A 525 5.10 -9.13 12.98
C GLY A 525 4.61 -7.78 13.50
N ASP A 526 4.69 -7.57 14.82
CA ASP A 526 4.36 -6.29 15.48
C ASP A 526 5.11 -5.10 14.84
N ALA A 527 6.32 -5.33 14.31
CA ALA A 527 7.10 -4.31 13.61
C ALA A 527 6.44 -3.83 12.31
N PHE A 528 5.82 -4.73 11.53
CA PHE A 528 5.10 -4.37 10.30
C PHE A 528 3.78 -3.66 10.63
N LEU A 529 3.05 -4.13 11.64
CA LEU A 529 1.80 -3.51 12.08
C LEU A 529 2.00 -2.08 12.61
N ASN A 530 3.17 -1.78 13.18
CA ASN A 530 3.57 -0.44 13.61
C ASN A 530 4.05 0.48 12.45
N GLU A 531 4.14 -0.04 11.23
CA GLU A 531 4.59 0.71 10.05
C GLU A 531 3.40 1.16 9.16
N VAL A 532 2.26 0.45 9.21
CA VAL A 532 1.09 0.72 8.35
C VAL A 532 0.58 2.16 8.44
N THR A 533 0.48 2.71 9.66
CA THR A 533 0.02 4.11 9.81
C THR A 533 1.02 5.10 9.20
N ASN A 534 2.32 4.80 9.28
CA ASN A 534 3.36 5.64 8.70
C ASN A 534 3.40 5.51 7.16
N GLN A 535 3.12 4.33 6.62
CA GLN A 535 3.03 4.09 5.17
C GLN A 535 1.87 4.87 4.54
N CYS A 536 0.70 4.89 5.18
CA CYS A 536 -0.38 5.76 4.72
C CYS A 536 -0.02 7.25 4.93
N GLY A 537 0.63 7.58 6.05
CA GLY A 537 1.00 8.95 6.42
C GLY A 537 2.08 9.60 5.55
N SER A 538 2.92 8.83 4.86
CA SER A 538 3.93 9.39 3.95
C SER A 538 3.32 10.10 2.74
N CYS A 539 2.09 9.71 2.34
CA CYS A 539 1.31 10.38 1.30
C CYS A 539 0.13 11.18 1.88
N HIS A 540 -0.41 10.78 3.04
CA HIS A 540 -1.57 11.41 3.70
C HIS A 540 -1.19 12.03 5.06
N GLU A 541 -0.19 12.91 5.07
CA GLU A 541 0.40 13.48 6.29
C GLU A 541 -0.66 14.14 7.19
N GLU A 542 -1.46 15.07 6.63
CA GLU A 542 -2.51 15.76 7.39
C GLU A 542 -3.51 14.77 8.01
N LEU A 543 -3.99 13.76 7.26
CA LEU A 543 -4.94 12.78 7.79
C LEU A 543 -4.31 11.91 8.88
N ALA A 544 -3.04 11.53 8.73
CA ALA A 544 -2.31 10.76 9.72
C ALA A 544 -2.18 11.53 11.03
N GLU A 545 -1.84 12.83 11.00
CA GLU A 545 -1.78 13.67 12.19
C GLU A 545 -3.12 13.71 12.93
N THR A 546 -4.23 13.91 12.22
CA THR A 546 -5.56 13.91 12.85
C THR A 546 -5.94 12.57 13.46
N TYR A 547 -5.57 11.47 12.80
CA TYR A 547 -5.79 10.13 13.32
C TYR A 547 -4.96 9.87 14.58
N LEU A 548 -3.70 10.32 14.63
CA LEU A 548 -2.82 10.17 15.78
C LEU A 548 -3.35 10.87 17.04
N GLU A 549 -4.18 11.91 16.86
CA GLU A 549 -4.86 12.59 17.96
C GLU A 549 -6.09 11.85 18.52
N THR A 550 -6.61 10.86 17.80
CA THR A 550 -7.72 10.01 18.25
C THR A 550 -7.29 9.01 19.32
N MET A 551 -8.27 8.39 19.98
CA MET A 551 -7.99 7.34 20.96
C MET A 551 -7.27 6.12 20.35
N HIS A 552 -7.58 5.78 19.09
CA HIS A 552 -6.90 4.69 18.37
C HIS A 552 -5.44 5.05 18.07
N GLY A 553 -5.21 6.24 17.52
CA GLY A 553 -3.88 6.75 17.22
C GLY A 553 -2.99 6.87 18.47
N LYS A 554 -3.50 7.44 19.57
CA LYS A 554 -2.76 7.56 20.83
C LYS A 554 -2.39 6.21 21.43
N ALA A 555 -3.30 5.23 21.38
CA ALA A 555 -3.01 3.86 21.82
C ALA A 555 -1.97 3.18 20.92
N TYR A 556 -2.07 3.38 19.61
CA TYR A 556 -1.11 2.86 18.63
C TYR A 556 0.31 3.40 18.87
N VAL A 557 0.47 4.71 19.07
CA VAL A 557 1.77 5.35 19.35
C VAL A 557 2.40 4.81 20.64
N LEU A 558 1.59 4.46 21.63
CA LEU A 558 2.05 3.83 22.87
C LEU A 558 2.34 2.32 22.72
N GLY A 559 2.34 1.79 21.50
CA GLY A 559 2.71 0.40 21.19
C GLY A 559 1.56 -0.61 21.28
N TYR A 560 0.30 -0.16 21.31
CA TYR A 560 -0.86 -1.07 21.32
C TYR A 560 -1.30 -1.42 19.89
N THR A 561 -0.68 -2.44 19.28
CA THR A 561 -0.90 -2.89 17.88
C THR A 561 -2.33 -3.33 17.57
N LYS A 562 -3.12 -3.67 18.61
CA LYS A 562 -4.55 -4.00 18.51
C LYS A 562 -5.46 -2.79 18.37
N ALA A 563 -4.94 -1.56 18.50
CA ALA A 563 -5.70 -0.38 18.11
C ALA A 563 -6.02 -0.44 16.61
N ALA A 564 -7.21 0.05 16.23
CA ALA A 564 -7.61 0.09 14.83
C ALA A 564 -6.74 1.10 14.07
N LYS A 565 -6.11 0.65 13.00
CA LYS A 565 -5.23 1.41 12.08
C LYS A 565 -6.01 1.84 10.83
N CYS A 566 -5.36 2.59 9.95
CA CYS A 566 -5.94 3.02 8.68
C CYS A 566 -6.54 1.85 7.89
N SER A 567 -5.80 0.75 7.75
CA SER A 567 -6.23 -0.44 7.00
C SER A 567 -7.36 -1.24 7.66
N ASP A 568 -7.49 -1.18 8.99
CA ASP A 568 -8.57 -1.87 9.70
C ASP A 568 -9.95 -1.26 9.38
N CYS A 569 -9.96 0.03 9.05
CA CYS A 569 -11.14 0.77 8.62
C CYS A 569 -11.31 0.79 7.10
N HIS A 570 -10.27 1.15 6.34
CA HIS A 570 -10.34 1.43 4.90
C HIS A 570 -10.08 0.22 3.98
N GLY A 571 -9.56 -0.89 4.51
CA GLY A 571 -8.97 -1.96 3.72
C GLY A 571 -7.45 -1.76 3.54
N ALA A 572 -6.74 -2.84 3.23
CA ALA A 572 -5.28 -2.80 3.05
C ALA A 572 -4.90 -2.60 1.57
N HIS A 573 -5.54 -3.37 0.69
CA HIS A 573 -5.28 -3.32 -0.76
C HIS A 573 -6.52 -2.88 -1.54
N ASP A 574 -7.73 -3.01 -0.99
CA ASP A 574 -9.02 -2.68 -1.60
C ASP A 574 -9.60 -1.34 -1.08
N ILE A 575 -8.77 -0.29 -1.05
CA ILE A 575 -9.16 1.01 -0.50
C ILE A 575 -10.12 1.70 -1.48
N ARG A 576 -11.40 1.74 -1.14
CA ARG A 576 -12.46 2.32 -1.98
C ARG A 576 -12.84 3.73 -1.54
N ALA A 577 -13.37 4.52 -2.48
CA ALA A 577 -13.95 5.83 -2.20
C ALA A 577 -15.13 5.69 -1.21
N VAL A 578 -15.40 6.72 -0.40
CA VAL A 578 -16.41 6.66 0.67
C VAL A 578 -17.83 6.51 0.13
N ASP A 579 -18.07 7.00 -1.08
CA ASP A 579 -19.33 6.91 -1.82
C ASP A 579 -19.51 5.61 -2.61
N ASP A 580 -18.45 4.80 -2.76
CA ASP A 580 -18.56 3.47 -3.35
C ASP A 580 -19.46 2.58 -2.46
N PRO A 581 -20.52 1.96 -3.01
CA PRO A 581 -21.41 1.08 -2.27
C PRO A 581 -20.73 -0.07 -1.51
N ALA A 582 -19.57 -0.54 -1.98
CA ALA A 582 -18.79 -1.62 -1.38
C ALA A 582 -17.67 -1.14 -0.45
N SER A 583 -17.54 0.18 -0.23
CA SER A 583 -16.57 0.75 0.70
C SER A 583 -16.85 0.33 2.14
N THR A 584 -15.83 -0.16 2.84
CA THR A 584 -15.92 -0.54 4.27
C THR A 584 -16.21 0.66 5.18
N VAL A 585 -15.83 1.86 4.75
CA VAL A 585 -16.13 3.13 5.45
C VAL A 585 -17.37 3.83 4.89
N GLY A 586 -17.99 3.27 3.86
CA GLY A 586 -19.22 3.78 3.27
C GLY A 586 -20.43 3.61 4.20
N PHE A 587 -21.48 4.40 3.96
CA PHE A 587 -22.68 4.46 4.82
C PHE A 587 -23.34 3.09 5.06
N ARG A 588 -23.24 2.16 4.10
CA ARG A 588 -23.83 0.80 4.19
C ARG A 588 -23.03 -0.16 5.07
N HIS A 589 -21.70 0.00 5.16
CA HIS A 589 -20.81 -0.97 5.80
C HIS A 589 -20.10 -0.43 7.04
N ILE A 590 -20.10 0.88 7.28
CA ILE A 590 -19.37 1.51 8.39
C ILE A 590 -19.74 0.92 9.77
N VAL A 591 -21.01 0.56 9.97
CA VAL A 591 -21.46 -0.07 11.22
C VAL A 591 -20.81 -1.44 11.40
N ASP A 592 -20.79 -2.26 10.35
CA ASP A 592 -20.18 -3.60 10.40
C ASP A 592 -18.66 -3.52 10.55
N THR A 593 -18.03 -2.53 9.93
CA THR A 593 -16.60 -2.21 10.12
C THR A 593 -16.29 -1.90 11.58
N CYS A 594 -17.06 -1.01 12.22
CA CYS A 594 -16.89 -0.73 13.64
C CYS A 594 -17.17 -1.96 14.52
N LYS A 595 -18.17 -2.80 14.16
CA LYS A 595 -18.54 -4.00 14.91
C LYS A 595 -17.47 -5.08 14.98
N LYS A 596 -16.47 -5.06 14.09
CA LYS A 596 -15.29 -5.93 14.21
C LYS A 596 -14.58 -5.80 15.57
N CYS A 597 -14.63 -4.61 16.17
CA CYS A 597 -14.03 -4.32 17.46
C CYS A 597 -15.03 -3.82 18.53
N HIS A 598 -16.17 -3.25 18.11
CA HIS A 598 -17.21 -2.66 18.95
C HIS A 598 -18.56 -3.37 18.74
N GLU A 599 -18.79 -4.47 19.48
CA GLU A 599 -19.93 -5.39 19.26
C GLU A 599 -21.30 -4.70 19.22
N ASP A 600 -21.54 -3.68 20.06
CA ASP A 600 -22.79 -2.91 20.13
C ASP A 600 -22.76 -1.61 19.30
N ALA A 601 -21.82 -1.48 18.34
CA ALA A 601 -21.75 -0.32 17.46
C ALA A 601 -23.05 -0.13 16.66
N ASN A 602 -23.49 1.13 16.58
CA ASN A 602 -24.72 1.54 15.92
C ASN A 602 -24.46 2.76 15.02
N LEU A 603 -25.41 3.12 14.15
CA LEU A 603 -25.22 4.21 13.19
C LEU A 603 -24.90 5.58 13.82
N ARG A 604 -25.36 5.86 15.04
CA ARG A 604 -25.01 7.10 15.74
C ARG A 604 -23.57 7.05 16.25
N PHE A 605 -23.11 5.89 16.70
CA PHE A 605 -21.72 5.65 17.12
C PHE A 605 -20.74 5.89 15.96
N THR A 606 -21.06 5.43 14.75
CA THR A 606 -20.22 5.66 13.56
C THR A 606 -20.16 7.13 13.14
N GLY A 607 -20.99 8.00 13.72
CA GLY A 607 -20.86 9.46 13.59
C GLY A 607 -19.71 10.06 14.41
N TYR A 608 -18.90 9.25 15.09
CA TYR A 608 -17.60 9.66 15.62
C TYR A 608 -16.71 10.12 14.46
N LEU A 609 -15.98 11.22 14.65
CA LEU A 609 -15.23 11.85 13.55
C LEU A 609 -13.75 11.49 13.69
N THR A 610 -13.32 10.46 12.98
CA THR A 610 -11.96 9.88 13.09
C THR A 610 -10.85 10.76 12.50
N HIS A 611 -11.18 11.69 11.61
CA HIS A 611 -10.25 12.63 10.98
C HIS A 611 -10.66 14.09 11.17
N ALA A 612 -11.29 14.41 12.31
CA ALA A 612 -11.70 15.79 12.59
C ALA A 612 -10.63 16.56 13.36
N THR A 613 -10.50 17.84 13.02
CA THR A 613 -9.64 18.80 13.74
C THR A 613 -10.47 19.91 14.34
N HIS A 614 -9.92 20.54 15.37
CA HIS A 614 -10.49 21.75 15.96
C HIS A 614 -10.00 23.03 15.25
N HIS A 615 -9.26 22.92 14.13
CA HIS A 615 -8.70 24.06 13.40
C HIS A 615 -9.64 24.63 12.34
N ASP A 616 -10.58 23.84 11.84
CA ASP A 616 -11.54 24.28 10.81
C ASP A 616 -12.91 24.64 11.44
N PRO A 617 -13.21 25.94 11.64
CA PRO A 617 -14.48 26.36 12.21
C PRO A 617 -15.67 26.16 11.27
N LYS A 618 -15.45 25.99 9.96
CA LYS A 618 -16.52 25.77 8.98
C LYS A 618 -16.93 24.31 8.95
N LYS A 619 -15.95 23.40 8.93
CA LYS A 619 -16.18 21.95 8.84
C LYS A 619 -16.55 21.35 10.20
N TYR A 620 -15.93 21.81 11.29
CA TYR A 620 -16.10 21.26 12.64
C TYR A 620 -16.38 22.33 13.71
N PRO A 621 -17.46 23.13 13.58
CA PRO A 621 -17.72 24.27 14.47
C PRO A 621 -17.82 23.88 15.94
N ALA A 622 -18.48 22.75 16.26
CA ALA A 622 -18.64 22.29 17.64
C ALA A 622 -17.30 21.96 18.31
N LEU A 623 -16.36 21.35 17.57
CA LEU A 623 -15.03 21.02 18.10
C LEU A 623 -14.19 22.28 18.28
N TYR A 624 -14.20 23.18 17.28
CA TYR A 624 -13.48 24.46 17.32
C TYR A 624 -13.87 25.30 18.55
N TYR A 625 -15.16 25.55 18.76
CA TYR A 625 -15.61 26.39 19.88
C TYR A 625 -15.40 25.71 21.24
N THR A 626 -15.55 24.38 21.32
CA THR A 626 -15.27 23.64 22.57
C THR A 626 -13.80 23.75 22.94
N TYR A 627 -12.89 23.52 22.00
CA TYR A 627 -11.45 23.58 22.23
C TYR A 627 -11.02 24.98 22.73
N TRP A 628 -11.46 26.03 22.04
CA TRP A 628 -11.13 27.39 22.45
C TRP A 628 -11.77 27.77 23.79
N ALA A 629 -13.00 27.34 24.07
CA ALA A 629 -13.64 27.57 25.37
C ALA A 629 -12.85 26.91 26.51
N MET A 630 -12.41 25.65 26.35
CA MET A 630 -11.59 24.95 27.34
C MET A 630 -10.21 25.59 27.48
N THR A 631 -9.60 26.02 26.38
CA THR A 631 -8.30 26.69 26.39
C THR A 631 -8.37 28.05 27.10
N PHE A 632 -9.39 28.86 26.83
CA PHE A 632 -9.61 30.13 27.54
C PHE A 632 -9.90 29.91 29.03
N LEU A 633 -10.67 28.88 29.38
CA LEU A 633 -10.88 28.50 30.78
C LEU A 633 -9.55 28.15 31.45
N LEU A 634 -8.72 27.31 30.80
CA LEU A 634 -7.43 26.89 31.31
C LEU A 634 -6.50 28.09 31.53
N LEU A 635 -6.29 28.91 30.50
CA LEU A 635 -5.44 30.09 30.58
C LEU A 635 -5.97 31.08 31.63
N GLY A 636 -7.27 31.35 31.65
CA GLY A 636 -7.89 32.25 32.61
C GLY A 636 -7.68 31.81 34.07
N VAL A 637 -7.90 30.53 34.37
CA VAL A 637 -7.70 29.98 35.72
C VAL A 637 -6.22 30.04 36.11
N PHE A 638 -5.30 29.57 35.26
CA PHE A 638 -3.87 29.59 35.59
C PHE A 638 -3.28 30.99 35.66
N THR A 639 -3.71 31.93 34.82
CA THR A 639 -3.27 33.33 34.94
C THR A 639 -3.77 33.95 36.24
N PHE A 640 -5.06 33.79 36.57
CA PHE A 640 -5.62 34.36 37.79
C PHE A 640 -4.96 33.79 39.05
N PHE A 641 -4.88 32.46 39.18
CA PHE A 641 -4.29 31.83 40.35
C PHE A 641 -2.76 31.90 40.36
N GLY A 642 -2.11 31.94 39.21
CA GLY A 642 -0.67 32.18 39.09
C GLY A 642 -0.29 33.56 39.63
N VAL A 643 -0.97 34.62 39.18
CA VAL A 643 -0.77 35.98 39.71
C VAL A 643 -1.09 36.04 41.21
N HIS A 644 -2.20 35.41 41.63
CA HIS A 644 -2.58 35.34 43.04
C HIS A 644 -1.50 34.68 43.91
N THR A 645 -0.96 33.54 43.49
CA THR A 645 0.14 32.82 44.15
C THR A 645 1.43 33.65 44.18
N LEU A 646 1.79 34.31 43.07
CA LEU A 646 2.96 35.19 43.00
C LEU A 646 2.84 36.39 43.94
N MET A 647 1.67 37.02 44.02
CA MET A 647 1.41 38.12 44.96
C MET A 647 1.50 37.68 46.44
N TRP A 648 1.27 36.40 46.72
CA TRP A 648 1.38 35.83 48.05
C TRP A 648 2.84 35.71 48.52
N MET A 649 3.79 35.47 47.60
CA MET A 649 5.18 35.10 47.90
C MET A 649 5.92 36.07 48.85
N PRO A 650 5.92 37.41 48.66
CA PRO A 650 6.67 38.32 49.53
C PRO A 650 6.23 38.25 50.99
N ARG A 651 4.92 38.08 51.23
CA ARG A 651 4.33 37.97 52.57
C ARG A 651 4.62 36.63 53.20
N SER A 652 4.57 35.57 52.41
CA SER A 652 4.86 34.21 52.85
C SER A 652 6.32 34.03 53.27
N PHE A 653 7.29 34.56 52.52
CA PHE A 653 8.69 34.56 52.96
C PHE A 653 8.90 35.36 54.25
N ARG A 654 8.18 36.47 54.44
CA ARG A 654 8.22 37.23 55.70
C ARG A 654 7.69 36.41 56.86
N ALA A 655 6.51 35.78 56.70
CA ALA A 655 5.91 34.91 57.70
C ALA A 655 6.80 33.70 58.04
N MET A 656 7.48 33.12 57.04
CA MET A 656 8.46 32.05 57.24
C MET A 656 9.62 32.53 58.13
N ARG A 657 10.23 33.69 57.83
CA ARG A 657 11.31 34.25 58.66
C ARG A 657 10.85 34.50 60.10
N GLU A 658 9.66 35.09 60.27
CA GLU A 658 9.05 35.33 61.59
C GLU A 658 8.83 34.03 62.37
N ARG A 659 8.29 32.98 61.71
CA ARG A 659 8.10 31.65 62.32
C ARG A 659 9.43 30.96 62.64
N MET A 660 10.46 31.08 61.80
CA MET A 660 11.79 30.52 62.09
C MET A 660 12.43 31.19 63.31
N ILE A 661 12.30 32.51 63.44
CA ILE A 661 12.75 33.26 64.60
C ILE A 661 11.97 32.86 65.86
N ALA A 662 10.64 32.77 65.77
CA ALA A 662 9.78 32.35 66.88
C ALA A 662 10.07 30.90 67.33
N LYS A 663 10.34 29.99 66.40
CA LYS A 663 10.70 28.60 66.67
C LYS A 663 12.09 28.47 67.31
N LYS A 664 13.06 29.31 66.93
CA LYS A 664 14.36 29.40 67.64
C LYS A 664 14.23 29.96 69.06
N ARG A 665 13.19 30.77 69.33
CA ARG A 665 12.92 31.36 70.65
C ARG A 665 12.06 30.48 71.57
N SER A 666 11.42 29.42 71.06
CA SER A 666 10.50 28.56 71.82
C SER A 666 11.00 27.10 71.83
N GLU A 667 11.50 26.63 72.97
CA GLU A 667 11.84 25.21 73.22
C GLU A 667 10.61 24.35 73.56
N THR A 668 9.44 24.95 73.73
CA THR A 668 8.26 24.24 74.23
C THR A 668 7.43 23.60 73.12
N VAL A 669 7.27 22.28 73.20
CA VAL A 669 6.34 21.52 72.36
C VAL A 669 4.91 22.02 72.63
N PRO A 670 4.11 22.37 71.59
CA PRO A 670 2.74 22.83 71.80
C PRO A 670 1.92 21.77 72.58
N ARG A 671 1.39 22.17 73.75
CA ARG A 671 0.65 21.28 74.68
C ARG A 671 -0.81 21.02 74.27
N TYR A 672 -1.39 21.85 73.41
CA TYR A 672 -2.80 21.77 73.04
C TYR A 672 -2.99 21.85 71.52
N TYR A 673 -3.78 20.92 71.00
CA TYR A 673 -4.16 20.83 69.59
C TYR A 673 -5.68 20.95 69.46
N ILE A 674 -6.17 21.41 68.31
CA ILE A 674 -7.59 21.36 67.97
C ILE A 674 -7.83 20.33 66.86
N GLN A 675 -8.88 19.53 67.00
CA GLN A 675 -9.32 18.59 65.97
C GLN A 675 -10.01 19.35 64.82
N ARG A 676 -9.30 19.47 63.69
CA ARG A 676 -9.79 20.14 62.47
C ARG A 676 -10.59 19.19 61.57
N PHE A 677 -10.10 17.96 61.41
CA PHE A 677 -10.70 16.94 60.52
C PHE A 677 -11.06 15.65 61.26
N THR A 678 -12.18 15.05 60.85
CA THR A 678 -12.67 13.76 61.37
C THR A 678 -11.96 12.58 60.68
N ARG A 679 -12.00 11.38 61.29
CA ARG A 679 -11.41 10.17 60.67
C ARG A 679 -12.02 9.84 59.30
N GLY A 680 -13.33 10.03 59.14
CA GLY A 680 -14.01 9.81 57.86
C GLY A 680 -13.49 10.74 56.76
N GLN A 681 -13.38 12.04 57.05
CA GLN A 681 -12.84 13.03 56.09
C GLN A 681 -11.39 12.71 55.69
N ARG A 682 -10.56 12.29 56.64
CA ARG A 682 -9.18 11.89 56.38
C ARG A 682 -9.10 10.66 55.49
N PHE A 683 -9.95 9.68 55.73
CA PHE A 683 -10.01 8.47 54.92
C PHE A 683 -10.53 8.76 53.50
N THR A 684 -11.56 9.59 53.36
CA THR A 684 -12.03 10.07 52.05
C THR A 684 -10.90 10.80 51.31
N HIS A 685 -10.15 11.66 51.98
CA HIS A 685 -9.02 12.35 51.35
C HIS A 685 -7.91 11.38 50.91
N LEU A 686 -7.64 10.32 51.67
CA LEU A 686 -6.71 9.28 51.26
C LEU A 686 -7.17 8.60 49.96
N LEU A 687 -8.46 8.26 49.85
CA LEU A 687 -9.03 7.71 48.62
C LEU A 687 -8.90 8.70 47.45
N VAL A 688 -9.14 9.99 47.70
CA VAL A 688 -8.95 11.06 46.69
C VAL A 688 -7.50 11.10 46.23
N ILE A 689 -6.51 11.13 47.12
CA ILE A 689 -5.08 11.15 46.73
C ILE A 689 -4.73 9.96 45.84
N VAL A 690 -5.07 8.74 46.29
CA VAL A 690 -4.68 7.51 45.58
C VAL A 690 -5.36 7.42 44.22
N SER A 691 -6.66 7.68 44.16
CA SER A 691 -7.42 7.64 42.89
C SER A 691 -6.99 8.77 41.94
N PHE A 692 -6.87 10.00 42.42
CA PHE A 692 -6.50 11.15 41.60
C PHE A 692 -5.10 10.99 40.99
N LEU A 693 -4.10 10.54 41.76
CA LEU A 693 -2.77 10.30 41.21
C LEU A 693 -2.76 9.16 40.20
N SER A 694 -3.52 8.09 40.44
CA SER A 694 -3.65 7.00 39.47
C SER A 694 -4.28 7.49 38.16
N LEU A 695 -5.34 8.30 38.24
CA LEU A 695 -6.02 8.92 37.10
C LEU A 695 -5.11 9.92 36.37
N ALA A 696 -4.37 10.75 37.11
CA ALA A 696 -3.45 11.73 36.56
C ALA A 696 -2.30 11.06 35.82
N THR A 697 -1.65 10.06 36.42
CA THR A 697 -0.55 9.33 35.77
C THR A 697 -1.04 8.63 34.50
N THR A 698 -2.12 7.85 34.59
CA THR A 698 -2.64 7.09 33.44
C THR A 698 -3.21 8.02 32.34
N GLY A 699 -3.91 9.09 32.72
CA GLY A 699 -4.51 10.04 31.78
C GLY A 699 -3.49 10.93 31.09
N MET A 700 -2.47 11.44 31.80
CA MET A 700 -1.42 12.27 31.20
C MET A 700 -0.51 11.46 30.28
N THR A 701 -0.24 10.20 30.62
CA THR A 701 0.43 9.26 29.70
C THR A 701 -0.33 9.13 28.38
N LEU A 702 -1.66 9.07 28.41
CA LEU A 702 -2.44 9.01 27.18
C LEU A 702 -2.50 10.35 26.44
N LYS A 703 -2.63 11.48 27.16
CA LYS A 703 -2.68 12.83 26.55
C LYS A 703 -1.39 13.17 25.79
N PHE A 704 -0.24 12.76 26.32
CA PHE A 704 1.08 13.04 25.75
C PHE A 704 1.71 11.79 25.13
N SER A 705 0.92 10.95 24.47
CA SER A 705 1.33 9.66 23.92
C SER A 705 2.55 9.72 22.99
N SER A 706 2.74 10.83 22.28
CA SER A 706 3.90 11.06 21.39
C SER A 706 5.23 11.24 22.11
N THR A 707 5.22 11.46 23.43
CA THR A 707 6.45 11.74 24.19
C THR A 707 7.12 10.46 24.70
N PRO A 708 8.48 10.41 24.77
CA PRO A 708 9.18 9.20 25.21
C PRO A 708 8.84 8.76 26.64
N TRP A 709 8.60 9.71 27.55
CA TRP A 709 8.26 9.39 28.93
C TRP A 709 6.89 8.73 29.05
N ALA A 710 5.94 9.07 28.18
CA ALA A 710 4.62 8.46 28.16
C ALA A 710 4.72 6.97 27.80
N GLY A 711 5.50 6.63 26.75
CA GLY A 711 5.79 5.25 26.39
C GLY A 711 6.45 4.46 27.54
N TRP A 712 7.42 5.08 28.24
CA TRP A 712 8.05 4.45 29.41
C TRP A 712 7.06 4.17 30.55
N ILE A 713 6.20 5.15 30.91
CA ILE A 713 5.19 4.95 31.96
C ILE A 713 4.17 3.90 31.54
N ALA A 714 3.70 3.92 30.29
CA ALA A 714 2.76 2.93 29.77
C ALA A 714 3.33 1.51 29.92
N ASN A 715 4.59 1.30 29.52
CA ASN A 715 5.28 0.02 29.68
C ASN A 715 5.46 -0.37 31.14
N ALA A 716 5.86 0.57 32.01
CA ALA A 716 6.02 0.32 33.45
C ALA A 716 4.70 -0.08 34.13
N LEU A 717 3.55 0.38 33.61
CA LEU A 717 2.22 0.01 34.09
C LEU A 717 1.68 -1.30 33.49
N GLY A 718 2.46 -2.00 32.65
CA GLY A 718 2.05 -3.24 31.99
C GLY A 718 1.37 -3.05 30.63
N GLY A 719 1.62 -1.91 29.96
CA GLY A 719 1.10 -1.57 28.65
C GLY A 719 -0.22 -0.79 28.69
N VAL A 720 -0.66 -0.31 27.53
CA VAL A 720 -1.85 0.57 27.36
C VAL A 720 -3.11 -0.05 27.94
N ARG A 721 -3.34 -1.36 27.72
CA ARG A 721 -4.52 -2.07 28.24
C ARG A 721 -4.57 -2.04 29.76
N GLN A 722 -3.43 -2.29 30.41
CA GLN A 722 -3.36 -2.33 31.87
C GLN A 722 -3.45 -0.92 32.47
N ALA A 723 -2.82 0.08 31.85
CA ALA A 723 -2.98 1.48 32.21
C ALA A 723 -4.47 1.91 32.16
N GLY A 724 -5.19 1.52 31.11
CA GLY A 724 -6.63 1.77 31.00
C GLY A 724 -7.49 1.06 32.07
N ASN A 725 -7.09 -0.13 32.52
CA ASN A 725 -7.76 -0.83 33.63
C ASN A 725 -7.52 -0.13 34.97
N ILE A 726 -6.30 0.33 35.22
CA ILE A 726 -5.94 1.11 36.41
C ILE A 726 -6.73 2.43 36.42
N HIS A 727 -6.81 3.11 35.28
CA HIS A 727 -7.58 4.35 35.13
C HIS A 727 -9.05 4.14 35.53
N ARG A 728 -9.69 3.08 35.00
CA ARG A 728 -11.08 2.74 35.28
C ARG A 728 -11.32 2.33 36.74
N ALA A 729 -10.41 1.55 37.33
CA ALA A 729 -10.49 1.20 38.75
C ALA A 729 -10.40 2.45 39.65
N ALA A 730 -9.50 3.38 39.32
CA ALA A 730 -9.38 4.65 40.03
C ALA A 730 -10.63 5.54 39.86
N ALA A 731 -11.23 5.56 38.66
CA ALA A 731 -12.48 6.26 38.40
C ALA A 731 -13.65 5.72 39.25
N VAL A 732 -13.75 4.40 39.43
CA VAL A 732 -14.77 3.79 40.32
C VAL A 732 -14.60 4.24 41.77
N ILE A 733 -13.37 4.33 42.27
CA ILE A 733 -13.09 4.89 43.60
C ILE A 733 -13.55 6.35 43.67
N THR A 734 -13.30 7.13 42.61
CA THR A 734 -13.74 8.51 42.49
C THR A 734 -15.25 8.67 42.56
N PHE A 735 -16.00 7.91 41.75
CA PHE A 735 -17.46 7.92 41.81
C PHE A 735 -17.99 7.47 43.17
N SER A 736 -17.33 6.49 43.80
CA SER A 736 -17.74 5.96 45.11
C SER A 736 -17.65 7.03 46.20
N TYR A 737 -16.51 7.74 46.32
CA TYR A 737 -16.42 8.80 47.33
C TYR A 737 -17.27 10.01 46.98
N PHE A 738 -17.49 10.31 45.69
CA PHE A 738 -18.34 11.41 45.27
C PHE A 738 -19.81 11.14 45.65
N ALA A 739 -20.32 9.94 45.36
CA ALA A 739 -21.64 9.50 45.77
C ALA A 739 -21.79 9.47 47.30
N PHE A 740 -20.76 8.98 48.01
CA PHE A 740 -20.71 9.03 49.48
C PHE A 740 -20.80 10.47 50.00
N HIS A 741 -20.07 11.40 49.38
CA HIS A 741 -20.08 12.81 49.77
C HIS A 741 -21.45 13.47 49.57
N ILE A 742 -22.08 13.29 48.39
CA ILE A 742 -23.45 13.75 48.12
C ILE A 742 -24.43 13.18 49.13
N THR A 743 -24.37 11.87 49.38
CA THR A 743 -25.21 11.18 50.36
C THR A 743 -25.00 11.76 51.76
N SER A 744 -23.76 12.04 52.14
CA SER A 744 -23.42 12.63 53.43
C SER A 744 -24.02 14.03 53.62
N LEU A 745 -24.06 14.85 52.57
CA LEU A 745 -24.69 16.17 52.59
C LEU A 745 -26.21 16.07 52.74
N VAL A 746 -26.84 15.13 52.03
CA VAL A 746 -28.29 14.86 52.14
C VAL A 746 -28.65 14.36 53.54
N LEU A 747 -27.85 13.45 54.11
CA LEU A 747 -28.04 12.95 55.47
C LEU A 747 -27.81 14.03 56.53
N MET A 748 -26.80 14.89 56.34
CA MET A 748 -26.54 16.02 57.24
C MET A 748 -27.70 17.01 57.24
N LYS A 749 -28.26 17.33 56.06
CA LYS A 749 -29.47 18.15 55.93
C LYS A 749 -30.63 17.56 56.73
N ARG A 750 -30.88 16.24 56.57
CA ARG A 750 -31.97 15.54 57.29
C ARG A 750 -31.75 15.53 58.80
N ARG A 751 -30.54 15.25 59.28
CA ARG A 751 -30.22 15.18 60.72
C ARG A 751 -30.26 16.54 61.43
N GLN A 752 -29.83 17.60 60.75
CA GLN A 752 -29.75 18.94 61.34
C GLN A 752 -31.02 19.79 61.09
N HIS A 753 -32.02 19.25 60.38
CA HIS A 753 -33.26 19.95 60.01
C HIS A 753 -33.03 21.36 59.43
N ILE A 754 -31.97 21.52 58.62
CA ILE A 754 -31.64 22.80 57.97
C ILE A 754 -32.06 22.81 56.49
N GLY A 755 -32.53 23.97 56.01
CA GLY A 755 -32.84 24.17 54.58
C GLY A 755 -31.59 24.20 53.70
N TRP A 756 -31.74 23.91 52.41
CA TRP A 756 -30.64 23.88 51.42
C TRP A 756 -29.84 25.19 51.36
N VAL A 757 -30.52 26.33 51.46
CA VAL A 757 -29.88 27.65 51.48
C VAL A 757 -28.94 27.80 52.68
N LYS A 758 -29.35 27.34 53.87
CA LYS A 758 -28.52 27.42 55.08
C LYS A 758 -27.38 26.41 55.07
N LEU A 759 -27.59 25.25 54.45
CA LEU A 759 -26.57 24.22 54.26
C LEU A 759 -25.46 24.70 53.32
N LEU A 760 -25.84 25.30 52.19
CA LEU A 760 -24.91 25.73 51.14
C LEU A 760 -24.33 27.13 51.41
N LEU A 761 -25.10 28.12 51.84
CA LEU A 761 -24.62 29.50 52.03
C LEU A 761 -24.31 29.84 53.50
N GLY A 762 -24.37 28.86 54.40
CA GLY A 762 -24.09 29.05 55.82
C GLY A 762 -22.64 29.47 56.10
N LYS A 763 -22.42 30.12 57.26
CA LYS A 763 -21.09 30.58 57.70
C LYS A 763 -20.04 29.46 57.90
N GLY A 764 -20.47 28.20 57.99
CA GLY A 764 -19.62 27.02 58.09
C GLY A 764 -19.60 26.15 56.83
N SER A 765 -20.21 26.60 55.74
CA SER A 765 -20.29 25.86 54.47
C SER A 765 -18.97 25.91 53.69
N MET A 766 -18.78 24.90 52.84
CA MET A 766 -17.70 24.84 51.85
C MET A 766 -18.04 25.56 50.54
N MET A 767 -19.25 26.09 50.38
CA MET A 767 -19.61 26.93 49.23
C MET A 767 -19.42 28.43 49.52
N PHE A 768 -19.31 29.20 48.44
CA PHE A 768 -19.19 30.65 48.47
C PHE A 768 -20.39 31.35 49.12
N ASN A 769 -20.11 32.41 49.86
CA ASN A 769 -21.08 33.31 50.47
C ASN A 769 -20.57 34.76 50.41
N ALA A 770 -21.40 35.73 50.80
CA ALA A 770 -21.08 37.16 50.68
C ALA A 770 -19.81 37.60 51.43
N LYS A 771 -19.39 36.88 52.50
CA LYS A 771 -18.15 37.19 53.21
C LYS A 771 -16.92 36.84 52.36
N ASP A 772 -16.99 35.84 51.49
CA ASP A 772 -15.83 35.43 50.68
C ASP A 772 -15.39 36.53 49.70
N ILE A 773 -16.33 37.31 49.16
CA ILE A 773 -16.03 38.48 48.32
C ILE A 773 -15.31 39.56 49.14
N LYS A 774 -15.78 39.82 50.37
CA LYS A 774 -15.13 40.77 51.28
C LYS A 774 -13.73 40.30 51.67
N ASP A 775 -13.57 39.02 51.96
CA ASP A 775 -12.29 38.41 52.30
C ASP A 775 -11.33 38.46 51.10
N PHE A 776 -11.79 38.21 49.88
CA PHE A 776 -11.00 38.32 48.64
C PHE A 776 -10.40 39.72 48.46
N TRP A 777 -11.24 40.77 48.46
CA TRP A 777 -10.77 42.14 48.33
C TRP A 777 -9.88 42.57 49.52
N GLY A 778 -10.19 42.09 50.73
CA GLY A 778 -9.34 42.28 51.89
C GLY A 778 -7.95 41.64 51.72
N THR A 779 -7.89 40.44 51.14
CA THR A 779 -6.63 39.74 50.87
C THR A 779 -5.81 40.46 49.80
N LEU A 780 -6.44 40.97 48.73
CA LEU A 780 -5.74 41.76 47.71
C LEU A 780 -5.11 43.03 48.31
N LYS A 781 -5.88 43.77 49.14
CA LYS A 781 -5.35 44.93 49.88
C LYS A 781 -4.20 44.53 50.80
N TRP A 782 -4.31 43.39 51.47
CA TRP A 782 -3.27 42.87 52.35
C TRP A 782 -1.98 42.49 51.59
N PHE A 783 -2.09 41.89 50.40
CA PHE A 783 -0.91 41.57 49.57
C PHE A 783 -0.08 42.81 49.26
N VAL A 784 -0.74 43.88 48.80
CA VAL A 784 -0.06 45.16 48.47
C VAL A 784 0.24 46.03 49.70
N GLY A 785 -0.15 45.60 50.90
CA GLY A 785 0.08 46.32 52.15
C GLY A 785 -0.85 47.49 52.44
N ALA A 786 -1.92 47.63 51.66
CA ALA A 786 -2.98 48.62 51.86
C ALA A 786 -4.05 48.21 52.91
N GLY A 787 -3.83 47.14 53.68
CA GLY A 787 -4.77 46.71 54.72
C GLY A 787 -4.27 45.56 55.62
N PRO A 788 -4.95 45.31 56.75
CA PRO A 788 -4.65 44.19 57.65
C PRO A 788 -5.05 42.84 57.04
N ARG A 789 -4.48 41.74 57.55
CA ARG A 789 -4.86 40.38 57.13
C ARG A 789 -6.34 40.14 57.45
N PRO A 790 -7.16 39.67 56.49
CA PRO A 790 -8.57 39.38 56.75
C PRO A 790 -8.76 38.34 57.84
N SER A 791 -9.83 38.50 58.62
CA SER A 791 -10.23 37.51 59.62
C SER A 791 -10.93 36.35 58.92
N TYR A 792 -10.21 35.26 58.67
CA TYR A 792 -10.75 34.13 57.92
C TYR A 792 -11.61 33.21 58.79
N GLY A 793 -12.68 32.68 58.19
CA GLY A 793 -13.57 31.69 58.80
C GLY A 793 -13.03 30.25 58.73
N ARG A 794 -13.93 29.27 58.91
CA ARG A 794 -13.58 27.83 58.91
C ARG A 794 -12.86 27.39 57.65
N PHE A 795 -13.38 27.84 56.52
CA PHE A 795 -12.79 27.67 55.19
C PHE A 795 -12.55 29.06 54.61
N THR A 796 -11.38 29.26 54.00
CA THR A 796 -11.05 30.49 53.27
C THR A 796 -11.68 30.47 51.89
N TYR A 797 -11.77 31.62 51.22
CA TYR A 797 -12.37 31.66 49.88
C TYR A 797 -11.60 30.79 48.86
N TRP A 798 -10.27 30.66 48.98
CA TRP A 798 -9.49 29.79 48.10
C TRP A 798 -9.68 28.31 48.44
N GLU A 799 -9.82 27.92 49.71
CA GLU A 799 -10.17 26.52 50.06
C GLU A 799 -11.57 26.14 49.55
N LYS A 800 -12.50 27.10 49.53
CA LYS A 800 -13.83 26.92 48.92
C LYS A 800 -13.74 26.84 47.40
N PHE A 801 -12.85 27.60 46.78
CA PHE A 801 -12.57 27.48 45.36
C PHE A 801 -12.00 26.09 45.05
N ASP A 802 -10.97 25.63 45.78
CA ASP A 802 -10.39 24.28 45.62
C ASP A 802 -11.49 23.20 45.71
N TYR A 803 -12.40 23.33 46.69
CA TYR A 803 -13.53 22.43 46.83
C TYR A 803 -14.49 22.51 45.63
N LEU A 804 -14.87 23.71 45.19
CA LEU A 804 -15.78 23.89 44.04
C LEU A 804 -15.15 23.36 42.75
N ALA A 805 -13.88 23.68 42.50
CA ALA A 805 -13.14 23.27 41.32
C ALA A 805 -13.09 21.74 41.23
N VAL A 806 -12.77 21.04 42.32
CA VAL A 806 -12.77 19.58 42.34
C VAL A 806 -14.20 19.01 42.25
N PHE A 807 -15.17 19.59 42.96
CA PHE A 807 -16.55 19.09 42.95
C PHE A 807 -17.20 19.20 41.57
N TRP A 808 -17.02 20.35 40.91
CA TRP A 808 -17.45 20.58 39.54
C TRP A 808 -16.64 19.73 38.55
N GLY A 809 -15.32 19.73 38.69
CA GLY A 809 -14.41 18.99 37.82
C GLY A 809 -14.72 17.50 37.81
N VAL A 810 -14.97 16.87 38.97
CA VAL A 810 -15.39 15.46 39.07
C VAL A 810 -16.70 15.19 38.33
N ALA A 811 -17.65 16.14 38.32
CA ALA A 811 -18.89 15.97 37.58
C ALA A 811 -18.67 16.06 36.06
N VAL A 812 -17.87 17.03 35.60
CA VAL A 812 -17.58 17.24 34.17
C VAL A 812 -16.72 16.10 33.62
N ILE A 813 -15.58 15.82 34.24
CA ILE A 813 -14.68 14.73 33.83
C ILE A 813 -15.33 13.35 34.02
N GLY A 814 -16.19 13.21 35.03
CA GLY A 814 -16.93 11.99 35.30
C GLY A 814 -17.95 11.70 34.22
N LEU A 815 -18.76 12.69 33.84
CA LEU A 815 -19.75 12.52 32.77
C LEU A 815 -19.08 12.26 31.41
N SER A 816 -18.09 13.08 31.04
CA SER A 816 -17.35 12.86 29.79
C SER A 816 -16.61 11.52 29.79
N GLY A 817 -16.05 11.11 30.92
CA GLY A 817 -15.37 9.82 31.07
C GLY A 817 -16.32 8.63 30.96
N LEU A 818 -17.53 8.72 31.49
CA LEU A 818 -18.57 7.69 31.31
C LEU A 818 -19.00 7.56 29.84
N MET A 819 -19.10 8.68 29.13
CA MET A 819 -19.39 8.67 27.69
C MET A 819 -18.28 7.97 26.89
N LEU A 820 -17.01 8.16 27.28
CA LEU A 820 -15.87 7.52 26.63
C LEU A 820 -15.65 6.07 27.06
N TRP A 821 -16.06 5.69 28.28
CA TRP A 821 -16.01 4.30 28.75
C TRP A 821 -17.13 3.46 28.13
N PHE A 822 -18.34 4.01 28.00
CA PHE A 822 -19.49 3.30 27.44
C PHE A 822 -20.06 3.98 26.19
N PRO A 823 -19.25 4.19 25.14
CA PRO A 823 -19.65 5.01 24.00
C PRO A 823 -20.82 4.41 23.22
N GLU A 824 -20.87 3.08 23.10
CA GLU A 824 -21.95 2.33 22.42
C GLU A 824 -23.31 2.49 23.14
N PHE A 825 -23.30 2.65 24.47
CA PHE A 825 -24.50 2.93 25.25
C PHE A 825 -24.96 4.39 25.10
N PHE A 826 -24.06 5.35 25.29
CA PHE A 826 -24.42 6.77 25.25
C PHE A 826 -24.87 7.22 23.86
N THR A 827 -24.25 6.68 22.80
CA THR A 827 -24.61 7.02 21.40
C THR A 827 -26.00 6.53 20.99
N ARG A 828 -26.66 5.69 21.80
CA ARG A 828 -28.09 5.41 21.63
C ARG A 828 -28.94 6.66 21.86
N PHE A 829 -28.46 7.60 22.68
CA PHE A 829 -29.18 8.82 23.08
C PHE A 829 -28.57 10.10 22.49
N VAL A 830 -27.27 10.12 22.18
CA VAL A 830 -26.55 11.30 21.68
C VAL A 830 -25.86 10.99 20.35
N PRO A 831 -25.58 12.00 19.49
CA PRO A 831 -24.84 11.76 18.26
C PRO A 831 -23.35 11.45 18.51
N GLY A 832 -22.72 10.67 17.63
CA GLY A 832 -21.32 10.24 17.76
C GLY A 832 -20.30 11.37 17.83
N TRP A 833 -20.54 12.50 17.15
CA TRP A 833 -19.63 13.65 17.23
C TRP A 833 -19.52 14.23 18.65
N LEU A 834 -20.51 13.99 19.52
CA LEU A 834 -20.46 14.43 20.91
C LEU A 834 -19.40 13.66 21.71
N LEU A 835 -18.99 12.47 21.26
CA LEU A 835 -17.86 11.76 21.84
C LEU A 835 -16.54 12.49 21.57
N ASN A 836 -16.38 13.15 20.41
CA ASN A 836 -15.21 14.02 20.15
C ASN A 836 -15.16 15.18 21.15
N VAL A 837 -16.30 15.82 21.39
CA VAL A 837 -16.43 16.89 22.39
C VAL A 837 -16.12 16.36 23.80
N ALA A 838 -16.63 15.18 24.14
CA ALA A 838 -16.33 14.53 25.42
C ALA A 838 -14.83 14.26 25.57
N THR A 839 -14.13 13.84 24.51
CA THR A 839 -12.66 13.67 24.52
C THR A 839 -11.93 14.98 24.81
N ILE A 840 -12.30 16.07 24.13
CA ILE A 840 -11.70 17.40 24.37
C ILE A 840 -11.94 17.83 25.82
N VAL A 841 -13.21 17.82 26.26
CA VAL A 841 -13.60 18.24 27.61
C VAL A 841 -12.91 17.38 28.68
N HIS A 842 -12.90 16.05 28.51
CA HIS A 842 -12.25 15.15 29.46
C HIS A 842 -10.74 15.41 29.55
N SER A 843 -10.08 15.53 28.40
CA SER A 843 -8.62 15.70 28.31
C SER A 843 -8.15 17.05 28.85
N ASP A 844 -8.88 18.13 28.57
CA ASP A 844 -8.50 19.48 28.99
C ASP A 844 -8.92 19.78 30.43
N GLU A 845 -10.07 19.29 30.88
CA GLU A 845 -10.45 19.35 32.30
C GLU A 845 -9.47 18.53 33.14
N ALA A 846 -8.97 17.38 32.65
CA ALA A 846 -7.93 16.62 33.33
C ALA A 846 -6.63 17.41 33.46
N LEU A 847 -6.19 18.08 32.39
CA LEU A 847 -4.99 18.93 32.41
C LEU A 847 -5.17 20.10 33.38
N LEU A 848 -6.34 20.75 33.37
CA LEU A 848 -6.70 21.82 34.29
C LEU A 848 -6.67 21.32 35.74
N ALA A 849 -7.32 20.19 36.04
CA ALA A 849 -7.39 19.62 37.38
C ALA A 849 -6.00 19.21 37.90
N VAL A 850 -5.19 18.51 37.09
CA VAL A 850 -3.82 18.10 37.42
C VAL A 850 -2.92 19.30 37.66
N GLY A 851 -2.91 20.25 36.73
CA GLY A 851 -2.09 21.44 36.87
C GLY A 851 -2.53 22.28 38.07
N PHE A 852 -3.83 22.50 38.28
CA PHE A 852 -4.34 23.28 39.42
C PHE A 852 -4.00 22.61 40.76
N ILE A 853 -4.17 21.29 40.86
CA ILE A 853 -3.88 20.56 42.10
C ILE A 853 -2.38 20.57 42.43
N PHE A 854 -1.51 20.30 41.45
CA PHE A 854 -0.06 20.23 41.69
C PHE A 854 0.63 21.59 41.76
N THR A 855 0.01 22.65 41.26
CA THR A 855 0.58 24.01 41.37
C THR A 855 -0.09 24.80 42.48
N VAL A 856 -1.39 25.07 42.39
CA VAL A 856 -2.12 25.98 43.29
C VAL A 856 -2.46 25.30 44.61
N HIS A 857 -3.09 24.12 44.58
CA HIS A 857 -3.47 23.42 45.82
C HIS A 857 -2.24 23.01 46.63
N PHE A 858 -1.24 22.38 45.98
CA PHE A 858 0.03 22.01 46.62
C PHE A 858 0.81 23.23 47.12
N PHE A 859 0.80 24.35 46.40
CA PHE A 859 1.36 25.60 46.93
C PHE A 859 0.62 26.06 48.18
N ASN A 860 -0.71 26.08 48.14
CA ASN A 860 -1.50 26.58 49.25
C ASN A 860 -1.32 25.76 50.53
N THR A 861 -1.01 24.46 50.43
CA THR A 861 -0.95 23.54 51.58
C THR A 861 0.46 23.07 51.93
N HIS A 862 1.32 22.76 50.96
CA HIS A 862 2.60 22.07 51.18
C HIS A 862 3.82 22.90 50.81
N LEU A 863 3.80 23.58 49.65
CA LEU A 863 4.96 24.30 49.10
C LEU A 863 5.04 25.75 49.56
N ARG A 864 4.05 26.23 50.32
CA ARG A 864 4.08 27.56 50.92
C ARG A 864 5.29 27.72 51.83
N PRO A 865 6.12 28.77 51.68
CA PRO A 865 7.28 28.99 52.53
C PRO A 865 7.07 28.76 54.05
N GLU A 866 5.96 29.24 54.64
CA GLU A 866 5.68 29.06 56.08
C GLU A 866 5.20 27.66 56.51
N ALA A 867 4.81 26.80 55.56
CA ALA A 867 4.35 25.43 55.77
C ALA A 867 5.30 24.38 55.18
N PHE A 868 6.29 24.81 54.39
CA PHE A 868 7.31 23.97 53.79
C PHE A 868 8.07 23.21 54.87
N PRO A 869 8.36 21.91 54.70
CA PRO A 869 8.20 21.13 53.46
C PRO A 869 6.84 20.46 53.23
N MET A 870 5.96 20.39 54.25
CA MET A 870 4.62 19.79 54.12
C MET A 870 3.74 20.03 55.36
N ASP A 871 2.50 20.48 55.15
CA ASP A 871 1.44 20.43 56.16
C ASP A 871 0.93 18.98 56.39
N THR A 872 0.91 18.54 57.65
CA THR A 872 0.47 17.19 58.07
C THR A 872 -0.96 17.16 58.62
N VAL A 873 -1.66 18.29 58.68
CA VAL A 873 -2.98 18.42 59.31
C VAL A 873 -4.03 17.52 58.65
N VAL A 874 -3.97 17.29 57.33
CA VAL A 874 -4.91 16.38 56.65
C VAL A 874 -4.67 14.91 57.00
N PHE A 875 -3.44 14.52 57.33
CA PHE A 875 -3.10 13.15 57.72
C PHE A 875 -3.27 12.90 59.21
N THR A 876 -3.10 13.91 60.06
CA THR A 876 -3.21 13.79 61.52
C THR A 876 -4.59 14.20 62.04
N GLY A 877 -5.25 15.14 61.36
CA GLY A 877 -6.51 15.78 61.75
C GLY A 877 -6.38 16.84 62.83
N LEU A 878 -5.15 17.18 63.24
CA LEU A 878 -4.83 18.02 64.41
C LEU A 878 -4.01 19.24 64.00
N THR A 879 -4.37 20.42 64.51
CA THR A 879 -3.62 21.67 64.31
C THR A 879 -3.22 22.26 65.67
N PRO A 880 -1.99 22.79 65.85
CA PRO A 880 -1.62 23.50 67.08
C PRO A 880 -2.57 24.66 67.38
N LEU A 881 -2.99 24.83 68.64
CA LEU A 881 -4.03 25.80 69.01
C LEU A 881 -3.67 27.25 68.65
N GLU A 882 -2.42 27.66 68.88
CA GLU A 882 -1.95 29.02 68.56
C GLU A 882 -1.90 29.29 67.06
N GLU A 883 -1.51 28.29 66.26
CA GLU A 883 -1.53 28.40 64.80
C GLU A 883 -2.96 28.49 64.27
N TYR A 884 -3.88 27.69 64.83
CA TYR A 884 -5.29 27.75 64.46
C TYR A 884 -5.94 29.10 64.81
N LYS A 885 -5.58 29.71 65.94
CA LYS A 885 -6.05 31.04 66.33
C LYS A 885 -5.57 32.13 65.34
N HIS A 886 -4.34 32.03 64.88
CA HIS A 886 -3.78 32.96 63.89
C HIS A 886 -4.39 32.77 62.50
N ASP A 887 -4.56 31.53 62.05
CA ASP A 887 -5.00 31.23 60.69
C ASP A 887 -6.53 31.26 60.53
N ARG A 888 -7.29 31.01 61.60
CA ARG A 888 -8.76 30.91 61.63
C ARG A 888 -9.41 31.75 62.75
N PRO A 889 -9.11 33.06 62.84
CA PRO A 889 -9.56 33.91 63.95
C PRO A 889 -11.09 33.94 64.11
N ASP A 890 -11.87 34.07 63.02
CA ASP A 890 -13.34 34.14 63.09
C ASP A 890 -13.97 32.81 63.57
N GLU A 891 -13.39 31.66 63.18
CA GLU A 891 -13.89 30.38 63.66
C GLU A 891 -13.50 30.13 65.11
N TYR A 892 -12.29 30.52 65.52
CA TYR A 892 -11.83 30.40 66.88
C TYR A 892 -12.75 31.19 67.85
N GLU A 893 -13.03 32.46 67.54
CA GLU A 893 -13.92 33.28 68.37
C GLU A 893 -15.35 32.72 68.41
N ARG A 894 -15.86 32.17 67.29
CA ARG A 894 -17.16 31.48 67.28
C ARG A 894 -17.17 30.22 68.15
N LEU A 895 -16.12 29.39 68.08
CA LEU A 895 -16.01 28.17 68.89
C LEU A 895 -15.86 28.49 70.38
N LYS A 896 -15.18 29.60 70.70
CA LYS A 896 -15.08 30.14 72.05
C LYS A 896 -16.43 30.64 72.55
N ALA A 897 -17.15 31.42 71.75
CA ALA A 897 -18.47 31.96 72.08
C ALA A 897 -19.57 30.88 72.22
N SER A 898 -19.50 29.82 71.42
CA SER A 898 -20.46 28.69 71.46
C SER A 898 -20.14 27.63 72.52
N GLY A 899 -18.99 27.73 73.21
CA GLY A 899 -18.54 26.72 74.18
C GLY A 899 -18.06 25.39 73.55
N GLU A 900 -18.11 25.25 72.22
CA GLU A 900 -17.66 24.04 71.53
C GLU A 900 -16.13 23.86 71.51
N LEU A 901 -15.36 24.91 71.81
CA LEU A 901 -13.90 24.86 71.81
C LEU A 901 -13.34 23.72 72.68
N LYS A 902 -13.89 23.54 73.90
CA LYS A 902 -13.46 22.49 74.83
C LYS A 902 -13.68 21.07 74.29
N LYS A 903 -14.69 20.86 73.43
CA LYS A 903 -14.99 19.55 72.83
C LYS A 903 -14.00 19.16 71.72
N ARG A 904 -13.29 20.13 71.15
CA ARG A 904 -12.39 19.94 70.00
C ARG A 904 -10.92 20.02 70.38
N VAL A 905 -10.58 20.53 71.56
CA VAL A 905 -9.19 20.61 72.04
C VAL A 905 -8.74 19.26 72.59
N VAL A 906 -7.59 18.78 72.12
CA VAL A 906 -6.98 17.50 72.47
C VAL A 906 -5.52 17.72 72.87
N SER A 907 -5.05 17.07 73.93
CA SER A 907 -3.65 17.15 74.42
C SER A 907 -2.69 16.14 73.77
N ARG A 908 -3.14 15.43 72.73
CA ARG A 908 -2.43 14.25 72.20
C ARG A 908 -1.30 14.66 71.27
N THR A 909 -0.09 14.16 71.54
CA THR A 909 1.06 14.24 70.62
C THR A 909 1.05 13.06 69.64
N VAL A 910 1.35 13.31 68.38
CA VAL A 910 1.58 12.25 67.38
C VAL A 910 2.92 11.58 67.72
N SER A 911 2.96 10.25 67.83
CA SER A 911 4.22 9.51 68.06
C SER A 911 5.23 9.82 66.96
N LYS A 912 6.51 10.01 67.31
CA LYS A 912 7.60 10.29 66.34
C LYS A 912 7.62 9.29 65.18
N ARG A 913 7.35 8.00 65.43
CA ARG A 913 7.28 6.97 64.39
C ARG A 913 6.11 7.19 63.43
N LYS A 914 4.93 7.56 63.95
CA LYS A 914 3.75 7.87 63.13
C LYS A 914 3.93 9.16 62.32
N ASP A 915 4.55 10.17 62.90
CA ASP A 915 4.87 11.43 62.20
C ASP A 915 5.83 11.18 61.04
N LEU A 916 6.89 10.38 61.27
CA LEU A 916 7.84 9.99 60.22
C LEU A 916 7.13 9.24 59.08
N THR A 917 6.30 8.23 59.39
CA THR A 917 5.55 7.49 58.36
C THR A 917 4.63 8.39 57.54
N ILE A 918 3.90 9.30 58.20
CA ILE A 918 3.00 10.26 57.54
C ILE A 918 3.78 11.17 56.60
N ARG A 919 4.94 11.69 57.05
CA ARG A 919 5.79 12.56 56.23
C ARG A 919 6.36 11.82 55.04
N THR A 920 6.92 10.62 55.24
CA THR A 920 7.44 9.79 54.13
C THR A 920 6.35 9.51 53.10
N PHE A 921 5.16 9.10 53.56
CA PHE A 921 4.02 8.85 52.70
C PHE A 921 3.59 10.09 51.91
N GLY A 922 3.44 11.23 52.59
CA GLY A 922 3.10 12.49 51.91
C GLY A 922 4.18 12.94 50.92
N TYR A 923 5.47 12.71 51.22
CA TYR A 923 6.56 13.10 50.32
C TYR A 923 6.54 12.30 49.04
N ILE A 924 6.24 11.00 49.10
CA ILE A 924 6.09 10.17 47.91
C ILE A 924 5.05 10.79 46.96
N PHE A 925 3.87 11.16 47.46
CA PHE A 925 2.83 11.77 46.62
C PHE A 925 3.19 13.16 46.13
N LEU A 926 3.79 13.98 46.99
CA LEU A 926 4.25 15.31 46.62
C LEU A 926 5.28 15.21 45.47
N THR A 927 6.26 14.31 45.60
CA THR A 927 7.26 14.06 44.57
C THR A 927 6.63 13.55 43.27
N VAL A 928 5.70 12.58 43.34
CA VAL A 928 5.00 12.09 42.14
C VAL A 928 4.26 13.23 41.44
N GLY A 929 3.53 14.08 42.18
CA GLY A 929 2.82 15.23 41.59
C GLY A 929 3.76 16.27 40.98
N VAL A 930 4.88 16.59 41.65
CA VAL A 930 5.89 17.53 41.17
C VAL A 930 6.62 16.99 39.92
N VAL A 931 6.91 15.69 39.88
CA VAL A 931 7.50 15.05 38.68
C VAL A 931 6.51 15.09 37.52
N LEU A 932 5.23 14.74 37.75
CA LEU A 932 4.19 14.77 36.72
C LEU A 932 4.03 16.18 36.13
N ILE A 933 3.95 17.23 36.96
CA ILE A 933 3.84 18.59 36.43
C ILE A 933 5.09 19.02 35.65
N GLY A 934 6.28 18.59 36.08
CA GLY A 934 7.52 18.80 35.32
C GLY A 934 7.49 18.14 33.94
N LEU A 935 7.01 16.90 33.85
CA LEU A 935 6.82 16.18 32.59
C LEU A 935 5.78 16.83 31.69
N ILE A 936 4.67 17.32 32.27
CA ILE A 936 3.64 18.06 31.53
C ILE A 936 4.21 19.35 30.94
N ILE A 937 4.90 20.15 31.75
CA ILE A 937 5.54 21.40 31.29
C ILE A 937 6.57 21.10 30.19
N TYR A 938 7.39 20.07 30.38
CA TYR A 938 8.34 19.61 29.35
C TYR A 938 7.62 19.26 28.04
N SER A 939 6.52 18.53 28.12
CA SER A 939 5.75 18.11 26.93
C SER A 939 5.08 19.28 26.22
N VAL A 940 4.58 20.27 26.96
CA VAL A 940 3.98 21.47 26.38
C VAL A 940 5.04 22.37 25.71
N LEU A 941 6.25 22.45 26.28
CA LEU A 941 7.30 23.33 25.75
C LEU A 941 8.12 22.69 24.62
N PHE A 942 8.33 21.38 24.65
CA PHE A 942 9.25 20.68 23.75
C PHE A 942 8.61 19.52 22.98
N GLY A 943 7.41 19.08 23.36
CA GLY A 943 6.71 17.93 22.79
C GLY A 943 5.66 18.26 21.73
N TYR A 944 5.20 19.52 21.64
CA TYR A 944 4.44 20.00 20.49
C TYR A 944 5.44 20.38 19.38
N LYS A 945 5.56 19.52 18.37
CA LYS A 945 6.10 19.86 17.06
C LYS A 945 4.97 19.80 16.07
#